data_AF-A0A8T2M7W6-F1
#
_entry.id   AF-A0A8T2M7W6-F1
#
_cell.length_a   1.000
_cell.length_b   1.000
_cell.length_c   1.000
_cell.angle_alpha   90.00
_cell.angle_beta   90.00
_cell.angle_gamma   90.00
#
_symmetry.space_group_name_H-M   'P 1'
#
loop_
_entity.id
_entity.type
_entity.pdbx_description
1 polymer ?
#
loop_
_entity_poly.entity_id
_entity_poly.type
_entity_poly.pdbx_seq_one_letter_code
_entity_poly.pdbx_strand_id
1 'polypeptide(L)'
;MQQVGCRLPKNPTEEEEEVYIKMAGLSLYFEDGHDELDDFGFDDYGSECDGIRITAFLDAGQDNLTPLGRLEKYAFSENVFNRQIVARGLLDVLREFSDDENDFISVMETVGRMSEDAEPTVRAELMEQVPNIAMFLHENRPNFPAAFSRYLMPIVVRYLTDPNNQVRKTSQAALLVLLEQGLICKTDMEGKVCPALLELTEPSSDDDFKIEAVAIMCKLVTMLTKDTVEQLLLLRFCELCSDTRLFQVRKVCAANFGEFCSIVGQEATEKLLMPKFFDLCSDSLWGIRKACAECFMIVSNCTSPEVRRTKLSPLFINLISDQSRWVRQAAFQSLGRFISTFANPSSTGFHFHEDGTLHEILKPPSESNEQQSCSNNASTCSTPDSTASSHHSSQPGSNTATSPPSPAPENEHSSKPESSKPTQNQQIDTIYNSFNYWRPLLPDISQDLELLHVTEKEEEQEQEVVKEEDIVPELCSRGPATSSQIQKVLESLQPHLDDPDVQAQVQVLSAALKAAELESHADDVDQDVPPSESETSENPTSTDKEAETDAHLVNSTSPAHEAAPETPFVNSGLIENIEEMKDMDMNLSCDEEEKTKVQNVIPQQLLDQYLSMTDPARAQTVDTEIAKHCAFSLPGVALTLGRQNWHCLKDTYETLATDVQWKVRRTLAFSIHELAVILGDQLTAADLVPIFNGFLKDLDEVRIGVLKHLYDFLKLLHAEKRREYLYQLQEFMVTDNSRNWRFRYELAEQLILIIELYSHSDVYDYLRQIALNLCSDKVSEVRWISYKLVVEILQKLYSSGAHDLSLNFINELVVRFCHCPKWVGRQAFAFICQAIVEGDCMPMDQFAQHLLPCLLSLSSDPVPNVRVRVAKALRQSVLEKPYFKEPGSAYSDELEEALCELRMDKDRDVRFFATVEPNQNVMDTSGLIESPLLSEYTR
;
A
#
# COMPACT_ATOMS: atom_id res chain seq x y z
N MET A 1 52.91 -15.71 24.68
CA MET A 1 52.46 -17.11 24.46
C MET A 1 51.28 -17.40 25.34
N GLN A 2 50.05 -17.29 24.80
CA GLN A 2 48.82 -17.83 25.37
C GLN A 2 47.76 -17.81 24.25
N GLN A 3 46.82 -18.76 24.28
CA GLN A 3 45.86 -18.95 23.18
C GLN A 3 44.67 -18.00 23.33
N VAL A 4 44.35 -17.27 22.26
CA VAL A 4 43.09 -16.51 22.14
C VAL A 4 42.04 -17.46 21.55
N GLY A 5 41.01 -17.77 22.33
CA GLY A 5 39.90 -18.61 21.87
C GLY A 5 38.90 -17.81 21.04
N CYS A 6 38.44 -18.38 19.92
CA CYS A 6 37.36 -17.79 19.14
C CYS A 6 36.07 -17.77 19.98
N ARG A 7 35.46 -16.59 20.12
CA ARG A 7 34.05 -16.47 20.53
C ARG A 7 33.20 -16.37 19.28
N LEU A 8 32.20 -17.23 19.17
CA LEU A 8 31.08 -16.99 18.27
C LEU A 8 30.38 -15.68 18.71
N PRO A 9 29.94 -14.82 17.77
CA PRO A 9 28.94 -13.80 18.11
C PRO A 9 27.65 -14.49 18.57
N LYS A 10 26.86 -13.78 19.38
CA LYS A 10 25.51 -14.23 19.76
C LYS A 10 24.56 -14.02 18.57
N ASN A 11 23.43 -14.72 18.56
CA ASN A 11 22.27 -14.28 17.79
C ASN A 11 21.90 -12.84 18.19
N PRO A 12 21.46 -11.99 17.24
CA PRO A 12 20.62 -10.83 17.56
C PRO A 12 19.35 -11.27 18.31
N THR A 13 18.75 -10.33 19.03
CA THR A 13 17.58 -10.53 19.88
C THR A 13 16.39 -9.77 19.32
N GLU A 14 15.28 -10.47 19.06
CA GLU A 14 13.86 -10.08 19.28
C GLU A 14 13.33 -8.70 18.82
N GLU A 15 14.14 -7.83 18.20
CA GLU A 15 13.77 -6.47 17.76
C GLU A 15 13.53 -6.37 16.23
N GLU A 16 13.74 -7.45 15.47
CA GLU A 16 13.52 -7.51 14.01
C GLU A 16 12.16 -8.13 13.60
N GLU A 17 11.41 -8.77 14.52
CA GLU A 17 10.09 -9.36 14.21
C GLU A 17 8.92 -8.37 14.37
N GLU A 18 9.08 -7.25 15.06
CA GLU A 18 7.97 -6.35 15.41
C GLU A 18 7.59 -5.33 14.32
N VAL A 19 8.45 -5.13 13.31
CA VAL A 19 8.21 -4.18 12.20
C VAL A 19 7.29 -4.77 11.12
N TYR A 20 7.31 -6.08 10.91
CA TYR A 20 6.60 -6.74 9.80
C TYR A 20 5.10 -6.99 10.03
N ILE A 21 4.58 -6.73 11.23
CA ILE A 21 3.20 -7.07 11.63
C ILE A 21 2.22 -5.87 11.52
N LYS A 22 2.71 -4.65 11.28
CA LYS A 22 1.88 -3.42 11.33
C LYS A 22 1.39 -2.83 9.99
N MET A 23 1.49 -3.56 8.88
CA MET A 23 0.94 -3.13 7.57
C MET A 23 -0.06 -4.10 6.92
N ALA A 24 -0.47 -5.17 7.61
CA ALA A 24 -1.43 -6.15 7.11
C ALA A 24 -2.68 -6.24 8.01
N GLY A 25 -3.51 -5.18 8.06
CA GLY A 25 -4.66 -5.17 8.97
C GLY A 25 -5.63 -3.99 8.97
N LEU A 26 -5.61 -3.05 8.00
CA LEU A 26 -6.59 -1.97 7.93
C LEU A 26 -7.13 -1.76 6.50
N SER A 27 -8.34 -2.27 6.28
CA SER A 27 -9.21 -1.91 5.16
C SER A 27 -10.58 -1.51 5.72
N LEU A 28 -10.65 -0.32 6.30
CA LEU A 28 -11.90 0.40 6.56
C LEU A 28 -11.93 1.56 5.54
N TYR A 29 -12.85 1.56 4.57
CA TYR A 29 -14.27 1.94 4.70
C TYR A 29 -14.44 3.42 5.04
N PHE A 30 -15.24 4.10 4.20
CA PHE A 30 -15.22 5.55 3.95
C PHE A 30 -13.90 5.99 3.27
N GLU A 31 -13.89 6.82 2.23
CA GLU A 31 -14.98 7.61 1.62
C GLU A 31 -15.12 7.31 0.11
N ASP A 32 -16.33 6.96 -0.33
CA ASP A 32 -16.90 7.42 -1.61
C ASP A 32 -18.41 7.15 -1.54
N GLY A 33 -19.18 8.16 -1.11
CA GLY A 33 -20.54 7.94 -0.61
C GLY A 33 -21.13 9.12 0.17
N HIS A 34 -20.97 10.34 -0.34
CA HIS A 34 -21.91 11.41 0.01
C HIS A 34 -23.27 11.07 -0.61
N ASP A 35 -24.18 10.57 0.23
CA ASP A 35 -25.60 10.97 0.29
C ASP A 35 -26.30 10.20 1.43
N GLU A 36 -27.31 10.84 2.05
CA GLU A 36 -28.18 10.29 3.11
C GLU A 36 -27.50 9.79 4.42
N LEU A 37 -27.00 10.70 5.28
CA LEU A 37 -27.13 10.54 6.74
C LEU A 37 -26.98 11.83 7.60
N ASP A 38 -27.26 13.01 7.06
CA ASP A 38 -27.39 14.25 7.84
C ASP A 38 -28.72 14.31 8.61
N ASP A 39 -28.75 13.89 9.88
CA ASP A 39 -29.50 14.51 11.00
C ASP A 39 -29.33 13.69 12.31
N PHE A 40 -28.21 13.89 13.02
CA PHE A 40 -28.14 13.69 14.47
C PHE A 40 -27.03 14.58 15.05
N GLY A 41 -27.43 15.68 15.71
CA GLY A 41 -26.51 16.72 16.19
C GLY A 41 -25.47 16.20 17.19
N PHE A 42 -24.20 16.44 16.88
CA PHE A 42 -23.06 16.21 17.78
C PHE A 42 -22.79 17.49 18.58
N ASP A 43 -23.55 17.71 19.65
CA ASP A 43 -23.37 18.88 20.52
C ASP A 43 -21.98 18.88 21.20
N ASP A 44 -21.20 19.93 20.95
CA ASP A 44 -19.83 20.08 21.44
C ASP A 44 -19.79 20.37 22.95
N TYR A 45 -19.48 19.33 23.73
CA TYR A 45 -19.23 19.40 25.17
C TYR A 45 -18.09 18.46 25.60
N GLY A 46 -16.92 18.58 24.95
CA GLY A 46 -15.76 17.69 25.19
C GLY A 46 -14.47 18.33 25.75
N SER A 47 -14.19 19.61 25.48
CA SER A 47 -12.79 20.10 25.44
C SER A 47 -12.20 20.72 26.73
N GLU A 48 -12.89 20.73 27.89
CA GLU A 48 -12.41 21.41 29.12
C GLU A 48 -12.26 20.51 30.36
N CYS A 49 -11.34 19.53 30.35
CA CYS A 49 -10.91 18.86 31.61
C CYS A 49 -9.53 18.20 31.65
N ASP A 50 -8.70 18.34 30.62
CA ASP A 50 -7.53 17.48 30.34
C ASP A 50 -6.27 17.76 31.20
N GLY A 51 -6.44 18.14 32.47
CA GLY A 51 -5.35 18.62 33.33
C GLY A 51 -5.38 18.18 34.80
N ILE A 52 -6.39 17.42 35.25
CA ILE A 52 -6.52 17.04 36.67
C ILE A 52 -5.88 15.68 36.93
N ARG A 53 -4.61 15.68 37.35
CA ARG A 53 -3.96 14.48 37.91
C ARG A 53 -4.68 14.03 39.18
N ILE A 54 -5.14 12.77 39.22
CA ILE A 54 -5.86 12.22 40.39
C ILE A 54 -5.00 12.22 41.65
N THR A 55 -3.69 12.06 41.54
CA THR A 55 -2.76 12.17 42.68
C THR A 55 -2.91 13.50 43.43
N ALA A 56 -3.20 14.62 42.74
CA ALA A 56 -3.49 15.90 43.40
C ALA A 56 -4.87 15.96 44.09
N PHE A 57 -5.84 15.18 43.62
CA PHE A 57 -7.16 15.02 44.24
C PHE A 57 -7.11 14.08 45.46
N LEU A 58 -6.19 13.11 45.43
CA LEU A 58 -5.84 12.22 46.52
C LEU A 58 -5.03 12.95 47.61
N ASP A 59 -4.03 13.76 47.24
CA ASP A 59 -3.20 14.56 48.16
C ASP A 59 -3.92 15.75 48.82
N ALA A 60 -5.19 15.99 48.49
CA ALA A 60 -6.04 17.02 49.10
C ALA A 60 -6.40 16.67 50.57
N GLY A 61 -5.43 16.85 51.48
CA GLY A 61 -5.48 16.42 52.89
C GLY A 61 -6.52 17.11 53.78
N GLN A 62 -7.81 16.82 53.58
CA GLN A 62 -8.93 17.24 54.42
C GLN A 62 -9.58 16.08 55.21
N ASP A 63 -9.26 14.82 54.89
CA ASP A 63 -9.71 13.63 55.62
C ASP A 63 -8.52 12.83 56.18
N ASN A 64 -8.67 12.27 57.39
CA ASN A 64 -7.72 11.31 57.98
C ASN A 64 -7.84 9.89 57.37
N LEU A 65 -8.11 9.79 56.06
CA LEU A 65 -8.31 8.53 55.35
C LEU A 65 -7.00 8.09 54.66
N THR A 66 -6.80 6.77 54.57
CA THR A 66 -5.74 6.19 53.72
C THR A 66 -6.00 6.52 52.24
N PRO A 67 -4.98 6.46 51.36
CA PRO A 67 -5.18 6.67 49.93
C PRO A 67 -6.29 5.79 49.33
N LEU A 68 -6.29 4.50 49.67
CA LEU A 68 -7.34 3.55 49.32
C LEU A 68 -8.73 3.94 49.89
N GLY A 69 -8.80 4.41 51.14
CA GLY A 69 -10.05 4.89 51.74
C GLY A 69 -10.58 6.19 51.12
N ARG A 70 -9.70 7.03 50.55
CA ARG A 70 -10.08 8.19 49.74
C ARG A 70 -10.58 7.76 48.37
N LEU A 71 -9.94 6.78 47.73
CA LEU A 71 -10.42 6.17 46.48
C LEU A 71 -11.86 5.67 46.62
N GLU A 72 -12.14 4.82 47.63
CA GLU A 72 -13.50 4.34 47.90
C GLU A 72 -14.51 5.48 48.16
N LYS A 73 -14.11 6.47 48.97
CA LYS A 73 -14.97 7.63 49.29
C LYS A 73 -15.43 8.39 48.05
N TYR A 74 -14.56 8.57 47.04
CA TYR A 74 -14.92 9.25 45.80
C TYR A 74 -15.60 8.31 44.79
N ALA A 75 -15.11 7.08 44.64
CA ALA A 75 -15.64 6.04 43.76
C ALA A 75 -17.13 5.73 44.01
N PHE A 76 -17.59 5.85 45.27
CA PHE A 76 -18.98 5.60 45.65
C PHE A 76 -19.69 6.84 46.21
N SER A 77 -19.22 8.04 45.83
CA SER A 77 -19.91 9.30 46.19
C SER A 77 -21.11 9.59 45.29
N GLU A 78 -22.13 10.25 45.86
CA GLU A 78 -23.38 10.58 45.14
C GLU A 78 -23.13 11.46 43.89
N ASN A 79 -22.08 12.28 43.90
CA ASN A 79 -21.70 13.13 42.77
C ASN A 79 -21.09 12.32 41.62
N VAL A 80 -21.80 12.25 40.49
CA VAL A 80 -21.38 11.57 39.25
C VAL A 80 -20.00 12.04 38.77
N PHE A 81 -19.71 13.34 38.85
CA PHE A 81 -18.44 13.92 38.40
C PHE A 81 -17.23 13.39 39.19
N ASN A 82 -17.38 13.15 40.49
CA ASN A 82 -16.32 12.51 41.29
C ASN A 82 -16.05 11.08 40.81
N ARG A 83 -17.11 10.33 40.47
CA ARG A 83 -17.00 8.94 40.00
C ARG A 83 -16.42 8.86 38.59
N GLN A 84 -16.78 9.80 37.69
CA GLN A 84 -16.14 9.99 36.38
C GLN A 84 -14.65 10.32 36.51
N ILE A 85 -14.26 11.22 37.42
CA ILE A 85 -12.85 11.51 37.69
C ILE A 85 -12.13 10.23 38.10
N VAL A 86 -12.59 9.52 39.13
CA VAL A 86 -11.98 8.24 39.56
C VAL A 86 -11.93 7.23 38.39
N ALA A 87 -12.96 7.22 37.54
CA ALA A 87 -13.01 6.63 36.21
C ALA A 87 -11.69 6.72 35.42
N ARG A 88 -11.33 7.96 35.08
CA ARG A 88 -10.27 8.31 34.11
C ARG A 88 -8.85 8.01 34.59
N GLY A 89 -8.54 8.28 35.86
CA GLY A 89 -7.17 8.13 36.40
C GLY A 89 -6.94 6.85 37.19
N LEU A 90 -7.79 5.84 37.00
CA LEU A 90 -7.71 4.53 37.67
C LEU A 90 -6.40 3.80 37.36
N LEU A 91 -5.77 4.09 36.22
CA LEU A 91 -4.42 3.65 35.85
C LEU A 91 -3.33 4.24 36.76
N ASP A 92 -3.38 5.55 37.05
CA ASP A 92 -2.40 6.21 37.92
C ASP A 92 -2.55 5.73 39.37
N VAL A 93 -3.79 5.47 39.81
CA VAL A 93 -4.08 4.78 41.07
C VAL A 93 -3.45 3.38 41.10
N LEU A 94 -3.65 2.57 40.06
CA LEU A 94 -3.06 1.22 39.99
C LEU A 94 -1.53 1.22 39.96
N ARG A 95 -0.89 2.27 39.43
CA ARG A 95 0.57 2.50 39.48
C ARG A 95 1.07 2.93 40.87
N GLU A 96 0.21 3.52 41.72
CA GLU A 96 0.55 3.88 43.10
C GLU A 96 0.44 2.67 44.06
N PHE A 97 -0.47 1.73 43.78
CA PHE A 97 -0.76 0.55 44.62
C PHE A 97 -0.26 -0.80 44.07
N SER A 98 0.64 -0.79 43.07
CA SER A 98 1.16 -2.04 42.47
C SER A 98 2.17 -2.81 43.33
N ASP A 99 2.68 -2.20 44.41
CA ASP A 99 3.72 -2.78 45.26
C ASP A 99 3.17 -3.71 46.38
N ASP A 100 1.87 -3.65 46.69
CA ASP A 100 1.19 -4.54 47.64
C ASP A 100 -0.01 -5.24 46.99
N GLU A 101 0.00 -6.58 46.99
CA GLU A 101 -1.06 -7.42 46.43
C GLU A 101 -2.44 -7.14 47.06
N ASN A 102 -2.50 -6.73 48.34
CA ASN A 102 -3.74 -6.47 49.07
C ASN A 102 -4.38 -5.14 48.66
N ASP A 103 -3.58 -4.09 48.52
CA ASP A 103 -4.05 -2.78 48.04
C ASP A 103 -4.44 -2.89 46.56
N PHE A 104 -3.63 -3.58 45.73
CA PHE A 104 -3.98 -3.91 44.34
C PHE A 104 -5.34 -4.63 44.23
N ILE A 105 -5.57 -5.71 45.00
CA ILE A 105 -6.85 -6.42 45.02
C ILE A 105 -7.99 -5.48 45.41
N SER A 106 -7.77 -4.59 46.37
CA SER A 106 -8.77 -3.63 46.84
C SER A 106 -9.10 -2.55 45.79
N VAL A 107 -8.14 -2.11 44.99
CA VAL A 107 -8.38 -1.26 43.80
C VAL A 107 -9.16 -2.03 42.75
N MET A 108 -8.82 -3.29 42.47
CA MET A 108 -9.54 -4.12 41.48
C MET A 108 -10.96 -4.50 41.92
N GLU A 109 -11.24 -4.63 43.22
CA GLU A 109 -12.60 -4.77 43.77
C GLU A 109 -13.38 -3.43 43.76
N THR A 110 -12.67 -2.30 43.75
CA THR A 110 -13.26 -0.97 43.53
C THR A 110 -13.64 -0.79 42.05
N VAL A 111 -12.76 -1.15 41.12
CA VAL A 111 -13.04 -1.26 39.67
C VAL A 111 -14.25 -2.16 39.42
N GLY A 112 -14.30 -3.34 40.06
CA GLY A 112 -15.44 -4.26 39.97
C GLY A 112 -16.76 -3.60 40.35
N ARG A 113 -16.83 -2.94 41.51
CA ARG A 113 -18.03 -2.21 41.96
C ARG A 113 -18.38 -1.00 41.09
N MET A 114 -17.39 -0.22 40.63
CA MET A 114 -17.62 0.90 39.71
C MET A 114 -18.16 0.44 38.35
N SER A 115 -17.91 -0.80 37.96
CA SER A 115 -18.51 -1.37 36.75
C SER A 115 -20.02 -1.69 36.85
N GLU A 116 -20.60 -1.50 38.03
CA GLU A 116 -22.05 -1.66 38.30
C GLU A 116 -22.74 -0.30 38.56
N ASP A 117 -22.10 0.83 38.21
CA ASP A 117 -22.67 2.17 38.36
C ASP A 117 -24.00 2.33 37.60
N ALA A 118 -24.92 3.11 38.16
CA ALA A 118 -26.18 3.43 37.50
C ALA A 118 -25.98 4.38 36.29
N GLU A 119 -24.94 5.21 36.32
CA GLU A 119 -24.70 6.23 35.30
C GLU A 119 -23.89 5.67 34.12
N PRO A 120 -24.41 5.69 32.88
CA PRO A 120 -23.69 5.17 31.72
C PRO A 120 -22.35 5.87 31.47
N THR A 121 -22.24 7.16 31.79
CA THR A 121 -20.99 7.92 31.60
C THR A 121 -19.85 7.36 32.44
N VAL A 122 -20.07 7.09 33.74
CA VAL A 122 -19.03 6.50 34.62
C VAL A 122 -18.54 5.16 34.08
N ARG A 123 -19.44 4.39 33.46
CA ARG A 123 -19.14 3.07 32.89
C ARG A 123 -18.41 3.16 31.55
N ALA A 124 -18.74 4.14 30.70
CA ALA A 124 -17.97 4.42 29.49
C ALA A 124 -16.54 4.86 29.82
N GLU A 125 -16.38 5.83 30.71
CA GLU A 125 -15.08 6.34 31.21
C GLU A 125 -14.22 5.22 31.80
N LEU A 126 -14.82 4.31 32.58
CA LEU A 126 -14.13 3.12 33.10
C LEU A 126 -13.63 2.21 31.98
N MET A 127 -14.47 1.98 30.95
CA MET A 127 -14.14 1.08 29.84
C MET A 127 -13.04 1.64 28.94
N GLU A 128 -13.02 2.96 28.74
CA GLU A 128 -11.99 3.66 27.99
C GLU A 128 -10.58 3.47 28.59
N GLN A 129 -10.48 3.30 29.91
CA GLN A 129 -9.21 3.01 30.58
C GLN A 129 -8.82 1.51 30.57
N VAL A 130 -9.72 0.59 30.21
CA VAL A 130 -9.42 -0.86 30.28
C VAL A 130 -8.23 -1.27 29.39
N PRO A 131 -8.06 -0.79 28.14
CA PRO A 131 -6.87 -1.11 27.35
C PRO A 131 -5.57 -0.65 28.00
N ASN A 132 -5.54 0.57 28.54
CA ASN A 132 -4.37 1.14 29.20
C ASN A 132 -4.01 0.37 30.49
N ILE A 133 -5.02 -0.03 31.26
CA ILE A 133 -4.85 -0.89 32.45
C ILE A 133 -4.40 -2.30 32.02
N ALA A 134 -4.91 -2.85 30.92
CA ALA A 134 -4.53 -4.17 30.44
C ALA A 134 -3.07 -4.21 29.95
N MET A 135 -2.58 -3.16 29.30
CA MET A 135 -1.15 -2.97 29.00
C MET A 135 -0.30 -2.99 30.27
N PHE A 136 -0.65 -2.19 31.28
CA PHE A 136 0.04 -2.15 32.56
C PHE A 136 0.04 -3.52 33.29
N LEU A 137 -1.08 -4.25 33.24
CA LEU A 137 -1.17 -5.63 33.76
C LEU A 137 -0.41 -6.65 32.90
N HIS A 138 -0.13 -6.36 31.63
CA HIS A 138 0.73 -7.17 30.78
C HIS A 138 2.20 -6.98 31.16
N GLU A 139 2.67 -5.74 31.26
CA GLU A 139 4.01 -5.38 31.74
C GLU A 139 4.30 -6.02 33.12
N ASN A 140 3.30 -5.99 34.01
CA ASN A 140 3.38 -6.53 35.37
C ASN A 140 2.86 -7.99 35.50
N ARG A 141 2.81 -8.75 34.40
CA ARG A 141 2.43 -10.18 34.36
C ARG A 141 3.06 -11.06 35.45
N PRO A 142 4.34 -10.91 35.84
CA PRO A 142 4.94 -11.75 36.89
C PRO A 142 4.26 -11.59 38.26
N ASN A 143 3.75 -10.40 38.56
CA ASN A 143 3.11 -10.08 39.84
C ASN A 143 1.61 -10.40 39.80
N PHE A 144 0.94 -10.11 38.67
CA PHE A 144 -0.53 -10.18 38.55
C PHE A 144 -1.02 -11.11 37.42
N PRO A 145 -0.55 -12.37 37.31
CA PRO A 145 -0.67 -13.22 36.12
C PRO A 145 -2.09 -13.60 35.69
N ALA A 146 -3.11 -13.33 36.51
CA ALA A 146 -4.51 -13.60 36.23
C ALA A 146 -5.45 -12.40 36.44
N ALA A 147 -4.94 -11.20 36.77
CA ALA A 147 -5.78 -10.08 37.18
C ALA A 147 -6.72 -9.59 36.06
N PHE A 148 -6.21 -9.39 34.84
CA PHE A 148 -7.02 -9.02 33.68
C PHE A 148 -8.13 -10.05 33.41
N SER A 149 -7.79 -11.34 33.40
CA SER A 149 -8.74 -12.46 33.19
C SER A 149 -9.83 -12.53 34.27
N ARG A 150 -9.47 -12.24 35.53
CA ARG A 150 -10.37 -12.35 36.69
C ARG A 150 -11.28 -11.15 36.85
N TYR A 151 -10.78 -9.94 36.66
CA TYR A 151 -11.49 -8.70 37.01
C TYR A 151 -12.00 -7.92 35.79
N LEU A 152 -11.18 -7.77 34.74
CA LEU A 152 -11.50 -6.88 33.61
C LEU A 152 -12.25 -7.59 32.48
N MET A 153 -11.83 -8.80 32.12
CA MET A 153 -12.49 -9.59 31.06
C MET A 153 -14.00 -9.78 31.29
N PRO A 154 -14.51 -10.07 32.51
CA PRO A 154 -15.95 -10.14 32.75
C PRO A 154 -16.69 -8.80 32.57
N ILE A 155 -16.01 -7.67 32.77
CA ILE A 155 -16.59 -6.33 32.57
C ILE A 155 -16.71 -6.03 31.07
N VAL A 156 -15.63 -6.26 30.31
CA VAL A 156 -15.61 -6.10 28.84
C VAL A 156 -16.71 -6.95 28.19
N VAL A 157 -16.83 -8.22 28.58
CA VAL A 157 -17.87 -9.11 28.03
C VAL A 157 -19.28 -8.64 28.42
N ARG A 158 -19.51 -8.24 29.68
CA ARG A 158 -20.83 -7.76 30.13
C ARG A 158 -21.26 -6.45 29.46
N TYR A 159 -20.33 -5.56 29.14
CA TYR A 159 -20.64 -4.29 28.48
C TYR A 159 -20.94 -4.44 26.98
N LEU A 160 -20.68 -5.60 26.36
CA LEU A 160 -21.23 -5.89 25.03
C LEU A 160 -22.77 -5.97 25.04
N THR A 161 -23.36 -6.33 26.18
CA THR A 161 -24.83 -6.36 26.41
C THR A 161 -25.39 -5.07 27.03
N ASP A 162 -24.67 -3.94 26.99
CA ASP A 162 -25.10 -2.76 27.74
C ASP A 162 -26.38 -2.10 27.18
N PRO A 163 -27.36 -1.73 28.03
CA PRO A 163 -28.53 -0.97 27.59
C PRO A 163 -28.17 0.41 27.01
N ASN A 164 -27.00 0.98 27.34
CA ASN A 164 -26.55 2.24 26.76
C ASN A 164 -25.58 2.01 25.57
N ASN A 165 -25.94 2.56 24.41
CA ASN A 165 -25.19 2.43 23.16
C ASN A 165 -23.74 2.93 23.27
N GLN A 166 -23.47 4.02 23.99
CA GLN A 166 -22.11 4.53 24.16
C GLN A 166 -21.24 3.55 24.94
N VAL A 167 -21.77 2.96 26.02
CA VAL A 167 -21.03 1.96 26.83
C VAL A 167 -20.73 0.71 25.99
N ARG A 168 -21.67 0.26 25.14
CA ARG A 168 -21.40 -0.83 24.18
C ARG A 168 -20.28 -0.46 23.21
N LYS A 169 -20.37 0.69 22.54
CA LYS A 169 -19.37 1.15 21.56
C LYS A 169 -17.98 1.28 22.18
N THR A 170 -17.85 1.89 23.35
CA THR A 170 -16.57 1.97 24.06
C THR A 170 -16.04 0.58 24.44
N SER A 171 -16.92 -0.36 24.85
CA SER A 171 -16.52 -1.74 25.16
C SER A 171 -16.11 -2.54 23.93
N GLN A 172 -16.69 -2.24 22.77
CA GLN A 172 -16.32 -2.88 21.50
C GLN A 172 -14.98 -2.34 21.01
N ALA A 173 -14.77 -1.03 21.06
CA ALA A 173 -13.48 -0.41 20.78
C ALA A 173 -12.39 -0.97 21.72
N ALA A 174 -12.65 -1.02 23.03
CA ALA A 174 -11.72 -1.59 24.00
C ALA A 174 -11.44 -3.07 23.72
N LEU A 175 -12.46 -3.91 23.45
CA LEU A 175 -12.27 -5.32 23.11
C LEU A 175 -11.42 -5.51 21.84
N LEU A 176 -11.61 -4.67 20.82
CA LEU A 176 -10.81 -4.72 19.60
C LEU A 176 -9.35 -4.34 19.85
N VAL A 177 -9.07 -3.25 20.58
CA VAL A 177 -7.70 -2.88 20.97
C VAL A 177 -7.04 -3.99 21.80
N LEU A 178 -7.76 -4.62 22.73
CA LEU A 178 -7.28 -5.74 23.54
C LEU A 178 -6.97 -7.02 22.73
N LEU A 179 -7.67 -7.23 21.60
CA LEU A 179 -7.41 -8.31 20.64
C LEU A 179 -6.22 -7.98 19.73
N GLU A 180 -6.23 -6.79 19.12
CA GLU A 180 -5.21 -6.31 18.18
C GLU A 180 -3.83 -6.16 18.86
N GLN A 181 -3.79 -5.89 20.18
CA GLN A 181 -2.57 -5.87 20.99
C GLN A 181 -2.22 -7.23 21.66
N GLY A 182 -2.96 -8.32 21.36
CA GLY A 182 -2.67 -9.66 21.90
C GLY A 182 -2.78 -9.81 23.43
N LEU A 183 -3.48 -8.89 24.11
CA LEU A 183 -3.51 -8.82 25.57
C LEU A 183 -4.39 -9.91 26.21
N ILE A 184 -5.39 -10.39 25.46
CA ILE A 184 -6.32 -11.44 25.88
C ILE A 184 -5.69 -12.82 25.69
N CYS A 185 -5.67 -13.65 26.73
CA CYS A 185 -5.18 -15.02 26.59
C CYS A 185 -6.18 -15.90 25.82
N LYS A 186 -5.69 -16.90 25.07
CA LYS A 186 -6.53 -17.81 24.28
C LYS A 186 -7.67 -18.43 25.09
N THR A 187 -7.42 -18.84 26.34
CA THR A 187 -8.42 -19.40 27.25
C THR A 187 -9.58 -18.44 27.57
N ASP A 188 -9.32 -17.12 27.59
CA ASP A 188 -10.37 -16.10 27.76
C ASP A 188 -11.14 -15.84 26.46
N MET A 189 -10.44 -15.84 25.31
CA MET A 189 -11.11 -15.74 24.01
C MET A 189 -12.08 -16.92 23.79
N GLU A 190 -11.62 -18.15 24.05
CA GLU A 190 -12.41 -19.37 23.88
C GLU A 190 -13.48 -19.57 24.98
N GLY A 191 -13.14 -19.23 26.23
CA GLY A 191 -13.99 -19.51 27.39
C GLY A 191 -14.94 -18.39 27.82
N LYS A 192 -14.76 -17.15 27.33
CA LYS A 192 -15.58 -15.99 27.73
C LYS A 192 -16.06 -15.16 26.54
N VAL A 193 -15.18 -14.82 25.59
CA VAL A 193 -15.54 -13.97 24.44
C VAL A 193 -16.39 -14.75 23.42
N CYS A 194 -15.94 -15.92 22.96
CA CYS A 194 -16.67 -16.72 21.97
C CYS A 194 -18.09 -17.10 22.44
N PRO A 195 -18.32 -17.59 23.68
CA PRO A 195 -19.67 -17.92 24.16
C PRO A 195 -20.61 -16.71 24.17
N ALA A 196 -20.13 -15.54 24.61
CA ALA A 196 -20.93 -14.31 24.62
C ALA A 196 -21.29 -13.83 23.21
N LEU A 197 -20.37 -13.93 22.24
CA LEU A 197 -20.68 -13.62 20.83
C LEU A 197 -21.65 -14.64 20.21
N LEU A 198 -21.61 -15.91 20.62
CA LEU A 198 -22.58 -16.91 20.17
C LEU A 198 -23.99 -16.63 20.72
N GLU A 199 -24.11 -16.26 22.00
CA GLU A 199 -25.37 -15.83 22.63
C GLU A 199 -25.91 -14.53 21.99
N LEU A 200 -25.06 -13.50 21.87
CA LEU A 200 -25.41 -12.21 21.24
C LEU A 200 -25.83 -12.32 19.77
N THR A 201 -25.38 -13.35 19.04
CA THR A 201 -25.76 -13.56 17.64
C THR A 201 -26.99 -14.45 17.45
N GLU A 202 -27.63 -14.96 18.51
CA GLU A 202 -28.78 -15.86 18.42
C GLU A 202 -29.95 -15.28 17.58
N PRO A 203 -30.86 -16.13 17.02
CA PRO A 203 -32.09 -15.65 16.37
C PRO A 203 -33.00 -14.86 17.33
N SER A 204 -32.90 -15.18 18.63
CA SER A 204 -33.58 -14.56 19.77
C SER A 204 -33.07 -13.16 20.13
N SER A 205 -31.85 -12.83 19.72
CA SER A 205 -31.15 -11.61 20.13
C SER A 205 -31.73 -10.36 19.48
N ASP A 206 -31.45 -9.21 20.11
CA ASP A 206 -31.78 -7.88 19.59
C ASP A 206 -31.04 -7.59 18.28
N ASP A 207 -31.59 -6.72 17.44
CA ASP A 207 -31.03 -6.44 16.12
C ASP A 207 -29.74 -5.62 16.18
N ASP A 208 -29.62 -4.65 17.08
CA ASP A 208 -28.40 -3.84 17.25
C ASP A 208 -27.24 -4.71 17.76
N PHE A 209 -27.48 -5.38 18.88
CA PHE A 209 -26.52 -6.27 19.55
C PHE A 209 -25.97 -7.33 18.59
N LYS A 210 -26.83 -7.86 17.73
CA LYS A 210 -26.49 -8.91 16.77
C LYS A 210 -25.62 -8.39 15.64
N ILE A 211 -25.88 -7.21 15.09
CA ILE A 211 -25.01 -6.60 14.06
C ILE A 211 -23.62 -6.33 14.64
N GLU A 212 -23.57 -5.73 15.84
CA GLU A 212 -22.35 -5.42 16.59
C GLU A 212 -21.53 -6.71 16.86
N ALA A 213 -22.18 -7.76 17.39
CA ALA A 213 -21.51 -9.03 17.70
C ALA A 213 -21.00 -9.81 16.48
N VAL A 214 -21.67 -9.73 15.32
CA VAL A 214 -21.19 -10.36 14.07
C VAL A 214 -19.91 -9.67 13.58
N ALA A 215 -19.79 -8.36 13.71
CA ALA A 215 -18.57 -7.62 13.33
C ALA A 215 -17.37 -8.02 14.20
N ILE A 216 -17.57 -8.15 15.52
CA ILE A 216 -16.54 -8.64 16.45
C ILE A 216 -16.18 -10.10 16.14
N MET A 217 -17.17 -10.96 15.87
CA MET A 217 -16.94 -12.37 15.54
C MET A 217 -16.07 -12.55 14.29
N CYS A 218 -16.23 -11.68 13.28
CA CYS A 218 -15.37 -11.70 12.09
C CYS A 218 -13.93 -11.31 12.46
N LYS A 219 -13.73 -10.13 13.09
CA LYS A 219 -12.40 -9.68 13.53
C LYS A 219 -11.69 -10.65 14.49
N LEU A 220 -12.43 -11.39 15.31
CA LEU A 220 -11.88 -12.38 16.24
C LEU A 220 -11.30 -13.61 15.54
N VAL A 221 -11.81 -13.97 14.35
CA VAL A 221 -11.44 -15.23 13.67
C VAL A 221 -9.97 -15.29 13.29
N THR A 222 -9.35 -14.17 12.89
CA THR A 222 -7.91 -14.10 12.60
C THR A 222 -7.01 -14.32 13.82
N MET A 223 -7.55 -14.15 15.03
CA MET A 223 -6.84 -14.31 16.31
C MET A 223 -7.06 -15.70 16.95
N LEU A 224 -7.84 -16.58 16.29
CA LEU A 224 -8.15 -17.92 16.77
C LEU A 224 -7.48 -19.01 15.92
N THR A 225 -7.18 -20.15 16.53
CA THR A 225 -6.71 -21.32 15.79
C THR A 225 -7.84 -21.98 15.00
N LYS A 226 -7.53 -22.52 13.81
CA LYS A 226 -8.46 -23.27 12.94
C LYS A 226 -9.44 -24.17 13.70
N ASP A 227 -8.95 -25.05 14.57
CA ASP A 227 -9.77 -26.01 15.32
C ASP A 227 -10.88 -25.32 16.12
N THR A 228 -10.57 -24.16 16.71
CA THR A 228 -11.48 -23.32 17.48
C THR A 228 -12.56 -22.72 16.58
N VAL A 229 -12.17 -22.18 15.43
CA VAL A 229 -13.09 -21.56 14.46
C VAL A 229 -14.03 -22.61 13.88
N GLU A 230 -13.51 -23.79 13.49
CA GLU A 230 -14.31 -24.90 12.98
C GLU A 230 -15.30 -25.46 14.01
N GLN A 231 -14.91 -25.54 15.30
CA GLN A 231 -15.76 -26.12 16.34
C GLN A 231 -16.77 -25.14 16.96
N LEU A 232 -16.41 -23.86 17.11
CA LEU A 232 -17.25 -22.87 17.82
C LEU A 232 -18.00 -21.92 16.88
N LEU A 233 -17.34 -21.37 15.85
CA LEU A 233 -17.85 -20.22 15.12
C LEU A 233 -18.40 -20.55 13.72
N LEU A 234 -17.80 -21.53 13.02
CA LEU A 234 -18.09 -21.81 11.61
C LEU A 234 -19.57 -22.13 11.34
N LEU A 235 -20.22 -22.94 12.18
CA LEU A 235 -21.63 -23.26 12.03
C LEU A 235 -22.53 -22.02 12.23
N ARG A 236 -22.25 -21.20 13.25
CA ARG A 236 -22.97 -19.95 13.51
C ARG A 236 -22.81 -18.98 12.34
N PHE A 237 -21.59 -18.83 11.81
CA PHE A 237 -21.32 -18.00 10.63
C PHE A 237 -22.09 -18.48 9.40
N CYS A 238 -22.17 -19.80 9.15
CA CYS A 238 -22.96 -20.36 8.06
C CYS A 238 -24.47 -20.06 8.18
N GLU A 239 -25.00 -19.95 9.41
CA GLU A 239 -26.38 -19.55 9.65
C GLU A 239 -26.59 -18.03 9.43
N LEU A 240 -25.66 -17.21 9.93
CA LEU A 240 -25.67 -15.74 9.79
C LEU A 240 -25.55 -15.29 8.32
N CYS A 241 -24.79 -16.02 7.50
CA CYS A 241 -24.75 -15.82 6.04
C CYS A 241 -26.13 -15.97 5.36
N SER A 242 -27.10 -16.61 6.01
CA SER A 242 -28.47 -16.77 5.50
C SER A 242 -29.52 -16.08 6.37
N ASP A 243 -29.13 -15.06 7.15
CA ASP A 243 -30.07 -14.36 8.02
C ASP A 243 -31.20 -13.67 7.23
N THR A 244 -32.44 -14.11 7.45
CA THR A 244 -33.62 -13.62 6.73
C THR A 244 -34.23 -12.34 7.33
N ARG A 245 -33.77 -11.90 8.52
CA ARG A 245 -34.29 -10.72 9.23
C ARG A 245 -33.42 -9.49 8.93
N LEU A 246 -32.10 -9.65 9.01
CA LEU A 246 -31.13 -8.55 8.90
C LEU A 246 -30.23 -8.70 7.68
N PHE A 247 -30.31 -7.74 6.76
CA PHE A 247 -29.37 -7.67 5.63
C PHE A 247 -27.98 -7.16 6.05
N GLN A 248 -27.91 -6.37 7.12
CA GLN A 248 -26.68 -5.86 7.70
C GLN A 248 -25.77 -7.01 8.16
N VAL A 249 -26.34 -8.01 8.82
CA VAL A 249 -25.65 -9.26 9.19
C VAL A 249 -25.07 -9.95 7.95
N ARG A 250 -25.88 -10.15 6.91
CA ARG A 250 -25.41 -10.78 5.65
C ARG A 250 -24.33 -9.94 4.94
N LYS A 251 -24.41 -8.61 4.97
CA LYS A 251 -23.39 -7.69 4.44
C LYS A 251 -22.06 -7.83 5.18
N VAL A 252 -22.08 -7.87 6.51
CA VAL A 252 -20.87 -8.09 7.33
C VAL A 252 -20.29 -9.50 7.07
N CYS A 253 -21.13 -10.53 6.99
CA CYS A 253 -20.67 -11.88 6.63
C CYS A 253 -20.05 -11.95 5.23
N ALA A 254 -20.62 -11.26 4.23
CA ALA A 254 -20.09 -11.24 2.87
C ALA A 254 -18.74 -10.52 2.75
N ALA A 255 -18.55 -9.41 3.46
CA ALA A 255 -17.30 -8.66 3.47
C ALA A 255 -16.14 -9.47 4.06
N ASN A 256 -16.36 -10.14 5.21
CA ASN A 256 -15.33 -10.91 5.91
C ASN A 256 -15.27 -12.39 5.49
N PHE A 257 -16.00 -12.79 4.44
CA PHE A 257 -16.16 -14.20 4.03
C PHE A 257 -14.83 -14.89 3.68
N GLY A 258 -13.89 -14.14 3.11
CA GLY A 258 -12.56 -14.62 2.75
C GLY A 258 -11.72 -15.04 3.95
N GLU A 259 -11.86 -14.37 5.09
CA GLU A 259 -11.11 -14.65 6.33
C GLU A 259 -11.51 -16.00 6.91
N PHE A 260 -12.83 -16.26 7.02
CA PHE A 260 -13.33 -17.57 7.41
C PHE A 260 -12.80 -18.67 6.47
N CYS A 261 -12.82 -18.45 5.16
CA CYS A 261 -12.29 -19.42 4.18
C CYS A 261 -10.80 -19.71 4.37
N SER A 262 -9.97 -18.69 4.66
CA SER A 262 -8.53 -18.86 4.80
C SER A 262 -8.15 -19.67 6.03
N ILE A 263 -8.87 -19.48 7.15
CA ILE A 263 -8.55 -20.08 8.45
C ILE A 263 -9.12 -21.50 8.59
N VAL A 264 -10.30 -21.78 8.04
CA VAL A 264 -10.81 -23.18 7.97
C VAL A 264 -10.16 -23.96 6.83
N GLY A 265 -9.66 -23.30 5.80
CA GLY A 265 -8.98 -23.93 4.66
C GLY A 265 -9.90 -24.75 3.76
N GLN A 266 -9.31 -25.53 2.86
CA GLN A 266 -10.01 -26.02 1.66
C GLN A 266 -11.21 -26.94 1.94
N GLU A 267 -11.06 -27.99 2.76
CA GLU A 267 -12.15 -28.99 2.94
C GLU A 267 -13.42 -28.33 3.53
N ALA A 268 -13.28 -27.58 4.61
CA ALA A 268 -14.39 -26.88 5.24
C ALA A 268 -14.97 -25.77 4.35
N THR A 269 -14.12 -25.06 3.60
CA THR A 269 -14.56 -24.06 2.61
C THR A 269 -15.43 -24.70 1.53
N GLU A 270 -14.96 -25.76 0.86
CA GLU A 270 -15.70 -26.40 -0.25
C GLU A 270 -16.98 -27.12 0.19
N LYS A 271 -17.05 -27.55 1.45
CA LYS A 271 -18.12 -28.38 2.02
C LYS A 271 -19.22 -27.59 2.73
N LEU A 272 -18.86 -26.49 3.42
CA LEU A 272 -19.77 -25.75 4.30
C LEU A 272 -19.95 -24.30 3.85
N LEU A 273 -18.87 -23.59 3.52
CA LEU A 273 -18.93 -22.17 3.13
C LEU A 273 -19.40 -21.99 1.69
N MET A 274 -18.90 -22.77 0.73
CA MET A 274 -19.22 -22.59 -0.69
C MET A 274 -20.73 -22.50 -1.01
N PRO A 275 -21.63 -23.35 -0.45
CA PRO A 275 -23.08 -23.16 -0.59
C PRO A 275 -23.55 -21.75 -0.21
N LYS A 276 -23.08 -21.22 0.93
CA LYS A 276 -23.42 -19.87 1.42
C LYS A 276 -22.83 -18.77 0.55
N PHE A 277 -21.69 -19.00 -0.07
CA PHE A 277 -21.11 -18.06 -1.02
C PHE A 277 -21.95 -17.93 -2.31
N PHE A 278 -22.54 -19.02 -2.81
CA PHE A 278 -23.51 -18.96 -3.92
C PHE A 278 -24.78 -18.19 -3.53
N ASP A 279 -25.30 -18.42 -2.31
CA ASP A 279 -26.47 -17.70 -1.79
C ASP A 279 -26.18 -16.18 -1.72
N LEU A 280 -25.07 -15.76 -1.12
CA LEU A 280 -24.67 -14.35 -0.96
C LEU A 280 -24.34 -13.66 -2.30
N CYS A 281 -23.65 -14.36 -3.22
CA CYS A 281 -23.43 -13.86 -4.59
C CYS A 281 -24.74 -13.71 -5.40
N SER A 282 -25.84 -14.32 -4.94
CA SER A 282 -27.16 -14.26 -5.57
C SER A 282 -28.17 -13.43 -4.75
N ASP A 283 -27.71 -12.71 -3.71
CA ASP A 283 -28.60 -11.95 -2.82
C ASP A 283 -29.38 -10.86 -3.59
N SER A 284 -30.63 -10.64 -3.19
CA SER A 284 -31.44 -9.48 -3.58
C SER A 284 -30.68 -8.13 -3.60
N LEU A 285 -29.85 -7.88 -2.59
CA LEU A 285 -29.22 -6.57 -2.36
C LEU A 285 -27.84 -6.49 -3.01
N TRP A 286 -27.67 -5.50 -3.90
CA TRP A 286 -26.44 -5.30 -4.65
C TRP A 286 -25.21 -5.07 -3.76
N GLY A 287 -25.38 -4.45 -2.59
CA GLY A 287 -24.28 -4.21 -1.65
C GLY A 287 -23.69 -5.49 -1.05
N ILE A 288 -24.46 -6.57 -0.97
CA ILE A 288 -23.98 -7.90 -0.52
C ILE A 288 -23.22 -8.57 -1.67
N ARG A 289 -23.78 -8.54 -2.90
CA ARG A 289 -23.12 -9.08 -4.09
C ARG A 289 -21.80 -8.35 -4.42
N LYS A 290 -21.73 -7.03 -4.19
CA LYS A 290 -20.50 -6.21 -4.28
C LYS A 290 -19.42 -6.72 -3.32
N ALA A 291 -19.75 -6.88 -2.04
CA ALA A 291 -18.82 -7.42 -1.04
C ALA A 291 -18.31 -8.83 -1.42
N CYS A 292 -19.16 -9.69 -1.99
CA CYS A 292 -18.73 -10.99 -2.51
C CYS A 292 -17.77 -10.88 -3.70
N ALA A 293 -17.95 -9.90 -4.61
CA ALA A 293 -17.03 -9.66 -5.72
C ALA A 293 -15.67 -9.13 -5.25
N GLU A 294 -15.64 -8.39 -4.14
CA GLU A 294 -14.42 -7.85 -3.52
C GLU A 294 -13.60 -8.95 -2.82
N CYS A 295 -14.22 -9.82 -2.01
CA CYS A 295 -13.52 -10.91 -1.32
C CYS A 295 -13.24 -12.16 -2.20
N PHE A 296 -13.78 -12.20 -3.43
CA PHE A 296 -13.81 -13.38 -4.31
C PHE A 296 -12.44 -14.03 -4.57
N MET A 297 -11.36 -13.24 -4.67
CA MET A 297 -10.00 -13.75 -4.84
C MET A 297 -9.57 -14.65 -3.66
N ILE A 298 -9.88 -14.23 -2.43
CA ILE A 298 -9.48 -14.95 -1.22
C ILE A 298 -10.24 -16.28 -1.17
N VAL A 299 -11.55 -16.25 -1.39
CA VAL A 299 -12.40 -17.47 -1.50
C VAL A 299 -11.89 -18.39 -2.61
N SER A 300 -11.48 -17.86 -3.76
CA SER A 300 -10.90 -18.64 -4.86
C SER A 300 -9.63 -19.38 -4.43
N ASN A 301 -8.70 -18.71 -3.75
CA ASN A 301 -7.47 -19.33 -3.25
C ASN A 301 -7.74 -20.46 -2.24
N CYS A 302 -8.82 -20.34 -1.46
CA CYS A 302 -9.28 -21.36 -0.51
C CYS A 302 -10.05 -22.54 -1.13
N THR A 303 -10.09 -22.68 -2.46
CA THR A 303 -10.75 -23.80 -3.16
C THR A 303 -9.80 -24.55 -4.10
N SER A 304 -10.14 -25.80 -4.43
CA SER A 304 -9.40 -26.58 -5.43
C SER A 304 -9.48 -25.94 -6.83
N PRO A 305 -8.47 -26.16 -7.69
CA PRO A 305 -8.52 -25.74 -9.09
C PRO A 305 -9.75 -26.26 -9.86
N GLU A 306 -10.29 -27.41 -9.45
CA GLU A 306 -11.51 -28.01 -10.02
C GLU A 306 -12.75 -27.20 -9.63
N VAL A 307 -12.95 -26.88 -8.35
CA VAL A 307 -14.08 -26.01 -7.90
C VAL A 307 -13.94 -24.60 -8.46
N ARG A 308 -12.71 -24.07 -8.52
CA ARG A 308 -12.39 -22.78 -9.12
C ARG A 308 -12.83 -22.70 -10.59
N ARG A 309 -12.47 -23.71 -11.40
CA ARG A 309 -12.84 -23.80 -12.82
C ARG A 309 -14.33 -24.10 -13.04
N THR A 310 -14.89 -25.06 -12.32
CA THR A 310 -16.24 -25.59 -12.61
C THR A 310 -17.38 -24.82 -11.94
N LYS A 311 -17.14 -24.16 -10.80
CA LYS A 311 -18.20 -23.48 -10.03
C LYS A 311 -17.96 -21.98 -9.82
N LEU A 312 -16.75 -21.57 -9.41
CA LEU A 312 -16.46 -20.16 -9.19
C LEU A 312 -16.40 -19.36 -10.50
N SER A 313 -15.93 -19.96 -11.60
CA SER A 313 -15.80 -19.25 -12.88
C SER A 313 -17.15 -18.80 -13.46
N PRO A 314 -18.19 -19.66 -13.55
CA PRO A 314 -19.53 -19.21 -13.93
C PRO A 314 -20.13 -18.20 -12.94
N LEU A 315 -19.87 -18.36 -11.64
CA LEU A 315 -20.37 -17.43 -10.61
C LEU A 315 -19.79 -16.02 -10.80
N PHE A 316 -18.49 -15.91 -11.08
CA PHE A 316 -17.85 -14.61 -11.32
C PHE A 316 -18.33 -13.95 -12.62
N ILE A 317 -18.58 -14.74 -13.67
CA ILE A 317 -19.17 -14.24 -14.93
C ILE A 317 -20.59 -13.68 -14.69
N ASN A 318 -21.36 -14.25 -13.76
CA ASN A 318 -22.65 -13.68 -13.36
C ASN A 318 -22.49 -12.32 -12.65
N LEU A 319 -21.46 -12.15 -11.80
CA LEU A 319 -21.17 -10.87 -11.12
C LEU A 319 -20.67 -9.79 -12.11
N ILE A 320 -19.87 -10.17 -13.11
CA ILE A 320 -19.49 -9.31 -14.25
C ILE A 320 -20.72 -8.86 -15.05
N SER A 321 -21.74 -9.73 -15.13
CA SER A 321 -22.98 -9.52 -15.88
C SER A 321 -24.14 -9.02 -14.99
N ASP A 322 -23.86 -8.57 -13.77
CA ASP A 322 -24.87 -8.15 -12.81
C ASP A 322 -25.67 -6.92 -13.30
N GLN A 323 -26.92 -6.80 -12.87
CA GLN A 323 -27.77 -5.64 -13.25
C GLN A 323 -27.28 -4.33 -12.60
N SER A 324 -26.71 -4.40 -11.39
CA SER A 324 -26.15 -3.25 -10.68
C SER A 324 -24.77 -2.86 -11.21
N ARG A 325 -24.62 -1.59 -11.62
CA ARG A 325 -23.35 -0.99 -12.04
C ARG A 325 -22.24 -1.22 -11.01
N TRP A 326 -22.55 -1.03 -9.73
CA TRP A 326 -21.61 -1.15 -8.61
C TRP A 326 -21.07 -2.58 -8.41
N VAL A 327 -21.87 -3.60 -8.73
CA VAL A 327 -21.44 -5.01 -8.67
C VAL A 327 -20.56 -5.34 -9.87
N ARG A 328 -20.94 -4.91 -11.08
CA ARG A 328 -20.10 -5.06 -12.28
C ARG A 328 -18.74 -4.38 -12.11
N GLN A 329 -18.72 -3.17 -11.57
CA GLN A 329 -17.49 -2.41 -11.31
C GLN A 329 -16.56 -3.19 -10.37
N ALA A 330 -17.04 -3.62 -9.19
CA ALA A 330 -16.25 -4.43 -8.26
C ALA A 330 -15.79 -5.76 -8.89
N ALA A 331 -16.63 -6.42 -9.70
CA ALA A 331 -16.25 -7.63 -10.41
C ALA A 331 -15.14 -7.38 -11.46
N PHE A 332 -15.15 -6.27 -12.19
CA PHE A 332 -14.05 -5.90 -13.10
C PHE A 332 -12.77 -5.52 -12.35
N GLN A 333 -12.88 -4.81 -11.22
CA GLN A 333 -11.75 -4.48 -10.36
C GLN A 333 -11.10 -5.74 -9.74
N SER A 334 -11.88 -6.80 -9.48
CA SER A 334 -11.41 -8.10 -9.00
C SER A 334 -11.06 -9.09 -10.11
N LEU A 335 -11.41 -8.87 -11.39
CA LEU A 335 -11.29 -9.89 -12.45
C LEU A 335 -9.86 -10.38 -12.65
N GLY A 336 -8.90 -9.47 -12.83
CA GLY A 336 -7.50 -9.84 -12.96
C GLY A 336 -6.95 -10.55 -11.71
N ARG A 337 -7.47 -10.21 -10.52
CA ARG A 337 -7.13 -10.89 -9.25
C ARG A 337 -7.71 -12.30 -9.16
N PHE A 338 -8.94 -12.50 -9.64
CA PHE A 338 -9.54 -13.83 -9.71
C PHE A 338 -8.83 -14.71 -10.76
N ILE A 339 -8.48 -14.14 -11.92
CA ILE A 339 -7.68 -14.82 -12.95
C ILE A 339 -6.31 -15.22 -12.40
N SER A 340 -5.61 -14.37 -11.64
CA SER A 340 -4.28 -14.71 -11.12
C SER A 340 -4.28 -15.96 -10.23
N THR A 341 -5.39 -16.24 -9.51
CA THR A 341 -5.55 -17.47 -8.71
C THR A 341 -5.48 -18.78 -9.54
N PHE A 342 -5.55 -18.74 -10.87
CA PHE A 342 -5.33 -19.92 -11.71
C PHE A 342 -3.84 -20.25 -11.97
N ALA A 343 -2.91 -19.42 -11.49
CA ALA A 343 -1.47 -19.69 -11.62
C ALA A 343 -1.10 -21.04 -11.00
N ASN A 344 -0.26 -21.81 -11.70
CA ASN A 344 0.30 -23.05 -11.20
C ASN A 344 1.84 -23.01 -11.34
N PRO A 345 2.61 -22.87 -10.24
CA PRO A 345 4.06 -22.77 -10.27
C PRO A 345 4.77 -23.93 -11.01
N SER A 346 4.19 -25.14 -11.01
CA SER A 346 4.73 -26.28 -11.76
C SER A 346 4.63 -26.14 -13.28
N SER A 347 3.84 -25.18 -13.78
CA SER A 347 3.58 -24.94 -15.21
C SER A 347 4.20 -23.65 -15.74
N THR A 348 4.27 -22.59 -14.91
CA THR A 348 4.86 -21.30 -15.31
C THR A 348 6.38 -21.40 -15.48
N GLY A 349 7.03 -22.28 -14.69
CA GLY A 349 8.48 -22.46 -14.71
C GLY A 349 9.24 -21.37 -13.95
N PHE A 350 8.57 -20.66 -13.04
CA PHE A 350 9.18 -19.66 -12.17
C PHE A 350 8.79 -19.88 -10.70
N HIS A 351 9.64 -19.44 -9.79
CA HIS A 351 9.40 -19.39 -8.34
C HIS A 351 9.73 -17.98 -7.85
N PHE A 352 9.04 -17.49 -6.83
CA PHE A 352 9.38 -16.23 -6.17
C PHE A 352 10.17 -16.49 -4.88
N HIS A 353 11.11 -15.62 -4.51
CA HIS A 353 11.73 -15.70 -3.18
C HIS A 353 10.86 -15.01 -2.12
N GLU A 354 11.23 -15.16 -0.84
CA GLU A 354 10.56 -14.51 0.30
C GLU A 354 10.63 -12.97 0.24
N ASP A 355 11.56 -12.42 -0.56
CA ASP A 355 11.70 -10.99 -0.88
C ASP A 355 10.77 -10.50 -2.02
N GLY A 356 9.98 -11.39 -2.64
CA GLY A 356 9.07 -11.06 -3.75
C GLY A 356 9.72 -11.05 -5.14
N THR A 357 11.02 -11.34 -5.28
CA THR A 357 11.70 -11.38 -6.60
C THR A 357 11.34 -12.64 -7.39
N LEU A 358 11.17 -12.50 -8.72
CA LEU A 358 10.77 -13.58 -9.63
C LEU A 358 12.00 -14.27 -10.27
N HIS A 359 12.18 -15.57 -10.02
CA HIS A 359 13.28 -16.36 -10.57
C HIS A 359 12.82 -17.53 -11.45
N GLU A 360 13.51 -17.72 -12.59
CA GLU A 360 13.26 -18.83 -13.51
C GLU A 360 13.82 -20.17 -12.98
N ILE A 361 13.03 -21.23 -13.07
CA ILE A 361 13.45 -22.60 -12.76
C ILE A 361 14.28 -23.12 -13.93
N LEU A 362 15.61 -22.96 -13.82
CA LEU A 362 16.58 -23.56 -14.73
C LEU A 362 16.41 -25.08 -14.80
N LYS A 363 15.74 -25.56 -15.85
CA LYS A 363 15.75 -26.99 -16.20
C LYS A 363 17.18 -27.38 -16.58
N PRO A 364 17.73 -28.49 -16.06
CA PRO A 364 19.02 -29.00 -16.53
C PRO A 364 18.92 -29.31 -18.03
N PRO A 365 19.97 -29.02 -18.82
CA PRO A 365 19.91 -29.14 -20.27
C PRO A 365 19.65 -30.58 -20.71
N SER A 366 18.50 -30.81 -21.33
CA SER A 366 18.15 -32.09 -21.94
C SER A 366 19.08 -32.36 -23.12
N GLU A 367 19.75 -33.52 -23.11
CA GLU A 367 20.77 -33.88 -24.09
C GLU A 367 20.27 -33.78 -25.54
N SER A 368 21.06 -33.13 -26.40
CA SER A 368 20.76 -33.00 -27.83
C SER A 368 20.85 -34.36 -28.51
N ASN A 369 19.74 -34.76 -29.16
CA ASN A 369 19.56 -36.07 -29.77
C ASN A 369 20.29 -36.20 -31.11
N GLU A 370 21.63 -36.21 -31.09
CA GLU A 370 22.45 -36.39 -32.29
C GLU A 370 22.32 -37.80 -32.86
N GLN A 371 21.93 -37.89 -34.14
CA GLN A 371 21.73 -39.17 -34.82
C GLN A 371 23.05 -39.85 -35.15
N GLN A 372 23.14 -41.14 -34.83
CA GLN A 372 24.33 -41.96 -35.09
C GLN A 372 24.69 -42.01 -36.59
N SER A 373 25.98 -41.81 -36.87
CA SER A 373 26.64 -42.53 -37.98
C SER A 373 27.82 -43.32 -37.41
N CYS A 374 27.69 -44.64 -37.37
CA CYS A 374 28.74 -45.53 -36.88
C CYS A 374 29.59 -46.04 -38.04
N SER A 375 30.92 -46.15 -37.87
CA SER A 375 31.65 -47.39 -38.21
C SER A 375 33.17 -47.37 -37.91
N ASN A 376 33.61 -48.50 -37.34
CA ASN A 376 34.93 -49.15 -37.48
C ASN A 376 36.16 -48.72 -36.65
N ASN A 377 36.36 -49.49 -35.57
CA ASN A 377 37.57 -50.29 -35.24
C ASN A 377 38.88 -49.57 -34.83
N ALA A 378 39.64 -50.00 -33.81
CA ALA A 378 39.48 -50.96 -32.68
C ALA A 378 40.71 -50.73 -31.72
N SER A 379 40.92 -51.30 -30.53
CA SER A 379 40.40 -52.47 -29.77
C SER A 379 40.40 -52.10 -28.24
N THR A 380 40.30 -52.94 -27.18
CA THR A 380 40.43 -54.40 -26.95
C THR A 380 39.77 -54.79 -25.58
N CYS A 381 39.77 -56.09 -25.24
CA CYS A 381 39.88 -56.74 -23.91
C CYS A 381 39.81 -55.90 -22.60
N SER A 382 39.10 -56.30 -21.53
CA SER A 382 38.45 -57.59 -21.19
C SER A 382 37.28 -57.46 -20.19
N THR A 383 36.46 -58.52 -20.09
CA THR A 383 35.24 -58.71 -19.24
C THR A 383 35.54 -59.44 -17.90
N PRO A 384 34.57 -59.77 -17.00
CA PRO A 384 33.12 -59.46 -16.89
C PRO A 384 32.79 -58.74 -15.54
N ASP A 385 31.73 -58.85 -14.72
CA ASP A 385 30.39 -59.53 -14.56
C ASP A 385 29.64 -58.76 -13.40
N SER A 386 28.35 -58.90 -13.01
CA SER A 386 27.05 -59.15 -13.70
C SER A 386 25.86 -59.14 -12.69
N THR A 387 24.64 -58.72 -13.12
CA THR A 387 23.29 -58.96 -12.51
C THR A 387 22.93 -58.38 -11.11
N ALA A 388 21.65 -58.14 -10.70
CA ALA A 388 20.36 -57.83 -11.39
C ALA A 388 19.22 -57.52 -10.36
N SER A 389 18.07 -56.96 -10.82
CA SER A 389 16.69 -57.08 -10.24
C SER A 389 16.34 -56.39 -8.88
N SER A 390 15.09 -56.08 -8.48
CA SER A 390 13.82 -55.77 -9.20
C SER A 390 12.66 -55.32 -8.26
N HIS A 391 11.80 -54.39 -8.72
CA HIS A 391 10.32 -54.29 -8.55
C HIS A 391 9.54 -54.47 -7.20
N HIS A 392 8.64 -53.49 -6.96
CA HIS A 392 7.22 -53.58 -6.51
C HIS A 392 6.74 -53.65 -5.02
N SER A 393 5.82 -52.69 -4.72
CA SER A 393 4.44 -52.81 -4.16
C SER A 393 4.09 -52.83 -2.64
N SER A 394 3.29 -51.83 -2.25
CA SER A 394 2.07 -51.82 -1.38
C SER A 394 2.06 -52.21 0.13
N GLN A 395 1.70 -51.21 0.96
CA GLN A 395 0.59 -51.11 1.98
C GLN A 395 -0.22 -52.36 2.44
N PRO A 396 -1.00 -52.30 3.57
CA PRO A 396 -0.85 -51.52 4.84
C PRO A 396 -1.35 -52.24 6.16
N GLY A 397 -1.23 -51.56 7.32
CA GLY A 397 -2.05 -51.79 8.57
C GLY A 397 -1.43 -52.67 9.69
N SER A 398 -1.84 -52.60 10.98
CA SER A 398 -2.71 -51.63 11.69
C SER A 398 -2.67 -51.75 13.25
N ASN A 399 -2.66 -50.61 13.96
CA ASN A 399 -3.31 -50.28 15.25
C ASN A 399 -3.00 -50.96 16.63
N THR A 400 -3.21 -50.15 17.70
CA THR A 400 -3.41 -50.45 19.17
C THR A 400 -2.26 -50.99 20.05
N ALA A 401 -2.14 -50.72 21.37
CA ALA A 401 -2.66 -49.63 22.24
C ALA A 401 -2.04 -49.65 23.69
N THR A 402 -2.10 -48.51 24.41
CA THR A 402 -2.16 -48.30 25.90
C THR A 402 -1.08 -48.81 26.89
N SER A 403 -0.30 -47.86 27.47
CA SER A 403 -0.21 -47.47 28.92
C SER A 403 0.24 -48.48 30.03
N PRO A 404 0.49 -48.06 31.31
CA PRO A 404 1.40 -47.02 31.90
C PRO A 404 2.30 -47.62 33.07
N PRO A 405 2.68 -46.94 34.20
CA PRO A 405 3.71 -45.88 34.38
C PRO A 405 4.75 -46.07 35.55
N SER A 406 5.81 -45.23 35.57
CA SER A 406 6.58 -44.71 36.75
C SER A 406 7.42 -45.66 37.65
N PRO A 407 8.33 -45.18 38.56
CA PRO A 407 8.93 -43.84 38.77
C PRO A 407 10.51 -43.81 38.75
N ALA A 408 11.12 -42.66 39.07
CA ALA A 408 12.60 -42.43 39.18
C ALA A 408 13.16 -42.67 40.62
N PRO A 409 14.49 -42.48 40.91
CA PRO A 409 15.05 -41.12 41.14
C PRO A 409 16.57 -40.86 40.81
N GLU A 410 16.94 -39.57 40.86
CA GLU A 410 18.19 -38.93 41.35
C GLU A 410 19.60 -39.04 40.66
N ASN A 411 19.96 -37.89 40.06
CA ASN A 411 21.16 -37.04 40.29
C ASN A 411 22.60 -37.32 39.74
N GLU A 412 23.08 -36.28 39.04
CA GLU A 412 24.43 -35.65 39.08
C GLU A 412 25.68 -36.44 38.56
N HIS A 413 26.63 -35.84 37.83
CA HIS A 413 26.72 -34.48 37.25
C HIS A 413 27.70 -34.46 36.06
N SER A 414 27.49 -33.53 35.11
CA SER A 414 28.51 -32.93 34.23
C SER A 414 29.21 -33.78 33.16
N SER A 415 28.74 -33.67 31.91
CA SER A 415 29.60 -33.31 30.77
C SER A 415 28.76 -32.70 29.64
N LYS A 416 29.33 -31.81 28.82
CA LYS A 416 28.62 -31.24 27.65
C LYS A 416 28.51 -32.27 26.52
N PRO A 417 27.35 -32.42 25.85
CA PRO A 417 27.26 -33.20 24.63
C PRO A 417 27.63 -32.38 23.40
N GLU A 418 28.54 -32.89 22.57
CA GLU A 418 28.52 -32.59 21.13
C GLU A 418 27.37 -33.39 20.52
N SER A 419 26.28 -32.72 20.16
CA SER A 419 25.06 -33.39 19.69
C SER A 419 25.03 -33.56 18.17
N SER A 420 25.80 -34.53 17.68
CA SER A 420 25.47 -35.15 16.39
C SER A 420 24.07 -35.77 16.46
N LYS A 421 23.17 -35.40 15.54
CA LYS A 421 21.89 -36.08 15.33
C LYS A 421 21.63 -36.30 13.83
N PRO A 422 21.10 -37.46 13.44
CA PRO A 422 20.80 -37.77 12.05
C PRO A 422 19.42 -37.27 11.60
N THR A 423 19.33 -37.08 10.29
CA THR A 423 18.17 -36.98 9.41
C THR A 423 16.83 -37.49 9.94
N GLN A 424 15.80 -36.63 9.82
CA GLN A 424 14.43 -37.06 9.50
C GLN A 424 13.88 -36.16 8.39
N ASN A 425 13.11 -36.75 7.47
CA ASN A 425 12.43 -35.99 6.41
C ASN A 425 11.30 -35.15 7.02
N GLN A 426 11.17 -33.91 6.56
CA GLN A 426 9.88 -33.21 6.53
C GLN A 426 9.47 -33.04 5.07
N GLN A 427 8.20 -33.30 4.78
CA GLN A 427 7.59 -32.90 3.52
C GLN A 427 7.30 -31.39 3.62
N ILE A 428 7.70 -30.63 2.61
CA ILE A 428 7.38 -29.20 2.53
C ILE A 428 6.05 -29.10 1.78
N ASP A 429 4.98 -28.77 2.50
CA ASP A 429 3.71 -28.38 1.87
C ASP A 429 3.87 -26.96 1.30
N THR A 430 4.08 -26.87 -0.01
CA THR A 430 4.25 -25.61 -0.72
C THR A 430 2.92 -24.87 -0.88
N ILE A 431 2.45 -24.24 0.20
CA ILE A 431 1.28 -23.35 0.17
C ILE A 431 1.69 -22.05 -0.53
N TYR A 432 1.38 -21.95 -1.82
CA TYR A 432 1.57 -20.76 -2.64
C TYR A 432 0.71 -19.60 -2.12
N ASN A 433 1.34 -18.58 -1.51
CA ASN A 433 0.63 -17.43 -0.98
C ASN A 433 0.47 -16.32 -2.04
N SER A 434 -0.76 -16.10 -2.48
CA SER A 434 -1.10 -15.08 -3.48
C SER A 434 -1.15 -13.63 -2.93
N PHE A 435 -0.93 -13.41 -1.62
CA PHE A 435 -0.98 -12.05 -1.04
C PHE A 435 0.21 -11.17 -1.44
N ASN A 436 1.39 -11.75 -1.68
CA ASN A 436 2.65 -11.02 -1.90
C ASN A 436 2.75 -10.29 -3.26
N TYR A 437 1.71 -10.34 -4.10
CA TYR A 437 1.73 -9.82 -5.48
C TYR A 437 0.88 -8.56 -5.69
N TRP A 438 0.42 -7.94 -4.61
CA TRP A 438 -0.32 -6.69 -4.66
C TRP A 438 0.61 -5.51 -4.41
N ARG A 439 1.14 -4.94 -5.50
CA ARG A 439 1.80 -3.63 -5.47
C ARG A 439 0.91 -2.62 -4.73
N PRO A 440 1.45 -1.77 -3.85
CA PRO A 440 0.71 -0.65 -3.29
C PRO A 440 0.04 0.17 -4.38
N LEU A 441 -1.10 0.80 -4.07
CA LEU A 441 -1.65 1.84 -4.93
C LEU A 441 -0.59 2.91 -5.13
N LEU A 442 -0.33 3.28 -6.40
CA LEU A 442 0.59 4.37 -6.71
C LEU A 442 0.12 5.64 -5.97
N PRO A 443 0.98 6.30 -5.16
CA PRO A 443 0.55 7.40 -4.30
C PRO A 443 -0.27 8.45 -5.04
N ASP A 444 -1.38 8.87 -4.43
CA ASP A 444 -2.23 9.90 -5.01
C ASP A 444 -1.64 11.29 -4.74
N ILE A 445 -0.90 11.77 -5.73
CA ILE A 445 -0.26 13.09 -5.73
C ILE A 445 -1.24 14.24 -6.07
N SER A 446 -2.55 13.98 -6.18
CA SER A 446 -3.53 15.04 -6.46
C SER A 446 -3.51 16.13 -5.39
N GLN A 447 -3.36 15.76 -4.11
CA GLN A 447 -3.28 16.71 -2.99
C GLN A 447 -1.92 17.45 -2.94
N ASP A 448 -0.82 16.77 -3.29
CA ASP A 448 0.52 17.36 -3.52
C ASP A 448 0.45 18.43 -4.64
N LEU A 449 -0.33 18.19 -5.69
CA LEU A 449 -0.53 19.11 -6.81
C LEU A 449 -1.38 20.33 -6.45
N GLU A 450 -2.37 20.21 -5.56
CA GLU A 450 -3.13 21.35 -5.07
C GLU A 450 -2.27 22.27 -4.16
N LEU A 451 -1.45 21.69 -3.28
CA LEU A 451 -0.51 22.44 -2.43
C LEU A 451 0.52 23.24 -3.25
N LEU A 452 0.94 22.72 -4.42
CA LEU A 452 1.80 23.45 -5.36
C LEU A 452 1.08 24.65 -6.01
N HIS A 453 -0.20 24.53 -6.37
CA HIS A 453 -0.99 25.66 -6.90
C HIS A 453 -1.37 26.71 -5.84
N VAL A 454 -1.32 26.37 -4.55
CA VAL A 454 -1.46 27.34 -3.46
C VAL A 454 -0.17 28.13 -3.26
N THR A 455 0.98 27.45 -3.18
CA THR A 455 2.29 28.11 -3.01
C THR A 455 2.67 29.01 -4.18
N GLU A 456 2.26 28.67 -5.41
CA GLU A 456 2.41 29.55 -6.59
C GLU A 456 1.69 30.90 -6.45
N LYS A 457 0.61 31.01 -5.64
CA LYS A 457 -0.10 32.28 -5.40
C LYS A 457 0.49 33.13 -4.28
N GLU A 458 1.31 32.53 -3.41
CA GLU A 458 1.98 33.25 -2.31
C GLU A 458 3.34 33.81 -2.76
N GLU A 459 4.09 33.09 -3.61
CA GLU A 459 5.38 33.58 -4.15
C GLU A 459 5.23 34.81 -5.08
N GLU A 460 4.05 35.01 -5.71
CA GLU A 460 3.82 36.12 -6.65
C GLU A 460 3.52 37.48 -5.97
N GLN A 461 3.22 37.54 -4.66
CA GLN A 461 2.79 38.81 -4.02
C GLN A 461 3.92 39.72 -3.50
N GLU A 462 5.17 39.26 -3.40
CA GLU A 462 6.28 40.07 -2.86
C GLU A 462 7.14 40.81 -3.91
N GLN A 463 6.88 40.67 -5.22
CA GLN A 463 7.76 41.26 -6.26
C GLN A 463 7.05 41.92 -7.47
N GLU A 464 6.26 42.98 -7.28
CA GLU A 464 6.15 44.00 -8.33
C GLU A 464 5.85 45.43 -7.86
N VAL A 465 6.67 46.39 -8.30
CA VAL A 465 6.47 47.84 -8.12
C VAL A 465 7.03 48.57 -9.35
N VAL A 466 6.15 49.20 -10.15
CA VAL A 466 6.43 50.01 -11.37
C VAL A 466 6.91 49.16 -12.57
N LYS A 467 6.12 48.99 -13.66
CA LYS A 467 5.60 50.08 -14.54
C LYS A 467 4.53 49.60 -15.56
N GLU A 468 3.71 50.52 -16.06
CA GLU A 468 2.68 50.29 -17.09
C GLU A 468 3.21 50.31 -18.54
N GLU A 469 2.63 49.50 -19.44
CA GLU A 469 2.09 49.90 -20.77
C GLU A 469 1.23 48.76 -21.37
N ASP A 470 0.22 49.08 -22.19
CA ASP A 470 -0.85 48.15 -22.63
C ASP A 470 -0.44 47.03 -23.63
N ILE A 471 -1.07 45.84 -23.52
CA ILE A 471 -1.74 45.09 -24.62
C ILE A 471 -2.49 43.84 -24.07
N VAL A 472 -3.65 43.54 -24.67
CA VAL A 472 -4.55 42.39 -24.40
C VAL A 472 -5.15 41.95 -25.77
N PRO A 473 -5.74 40.74 -25.98
CA PRO A 473 -6.02 39.66 -25.02
C PRO A 473 -5.71 38.21 -25.49
N GLU A 474 -5.76 37.21 -24.58
CA GLU A 474 -6.83 36.17 -24.52
C GLU A 474 -6.61 35.13 -23.40
N LEU A 475 -7.71 34.74 -22.74
CA LEU A 475 -8.04 33.42 -22.12
C LEU A 475 -7.05 32.73 -21.15
N CYS A 476 -7.45 32.21 -19.98
CA CYS A 476 -8.76 32.19 -19.31
C CYS A 476 -8.60 31.87 -17.82
N SER A 477 -9.30 32.58 -16.93
CA SER A 477 -9.41 32.24 -15.49
C SER A 477 -10.87 32.02 -15.10
N ARG A 478 -11.12 31.12 -14.13
CA ARG A 478 -12.45 30.54 -13.87
C ARG A 478 -13.11 31.18 -12.64
N GLY A 479 -13.84 32.27 -12.85
CA GLY A 479 -14.68 32.89 -11.82
C GLY A 479 -16.01 32.15 -11.56
N PRO A 480 -16.79 32.57 -10.53
CA PRO A 480 -18.13 32.02 -10.27
C PRO A 480 -19.10 32.30 -11.43
N ALA A 481 -20.14 31.46 -11.54
CA ALA A 481 -21.09 31.54 -12.63
C ALA A 481 -21.99 32.79 -12.53
N THR A 482 -22.01 33.58 -13.60
CA THR A 482 -22.87 34.77 -13.70
C THR A 482 -24.35 34.39 -13.88
N SER A 483 -25.27 35.22 -13.38
CA SER A 483 -26.72 34.98 -13.51
C SER A 483 -27.16 34.68 -14.96
N SER A 484 -26.57 35.36 -15.95
CA SER A 484 -26.83 35.11 -17.38
C SER A 484 -26.46 33.70 -17.87
N GLN A 485 -25.52 33.01 -17.19
CA GLN A 485 -25.20 31.60 -17.47
C GLN A 485 -26.24 30.67 -16.83
N ILE A 486 -26.66 30.94 -15.60
CA ILE A 486 -27.70 30.17 -14.89
C ILE A 486 -29.04 30.24 -15.66
N GLN A 487 -29.42 31.43 -16.12
CA GLN A 487 -30.59 31.68 -16.97
C GLN A 487 -30.62 30.74 -18.21
N LYS A 488 -29.50 30.60 -18.91
CA LYS A 488 -29.39 29.76 -20.13
C LYS A 488 -29.48 28.28 -19.83
N VAL A 489 -28.99 27.83 -18.68
CA VAL A 489 -29.14 26.43 -18.26
C VAL A 489 -30.61 26.13 -17.94
N LEU A 490 -31.31 27.02 -17.22
CA LEU A 490 -32.75 26.92 -16.98
C LEU A 490 -33.56 26.84 -18.29
N GLU A 491 -33.27 27.73 -19.25
CA GLU A 491 -33.91 27.70 -20.58
C GLU A 491 -33.66 26.38 -21.34
N SER A 492 -32.49 25.75 -21.15
CA SER A 492 -32.17 24.45 -21.77
C SER A 492 -32.82 23.24 -21.09
N LEU A 493 -33.16 23.33 -19.80
CA LEU A 493 -33.84 22.28 -19.02
C LEU A 493 -35.37 22.36 -19.13
N GLN A 494 -35.91 23.52 -19.55
CA GLN A 494 -37.33 23.77 -19.77
C GLN A 494 -38.09 22.65 -20.56
N PRO A 495 -37.50 21.97 -21.58
CA PRO A 495 -38.18 20.89 -22.31
C PRO A 495 -38.26 19.55 -21.58
N HIS A 496 -37.58 19.39 -20.44
CA HIS A 496 -37.35 18.11 -19.76
C HIS A 496 -37.99 18.04 -18.35
N LEU A 497 -38.95 18.92 -18.07
CA LEU A 497 -39.65 19.04 -16.77
C LEU A 497 -40.54 17.84 -16.41
N ASP A 498 -40.68 16.83 -17.28
CA ASP A 498 -41.39 15.57 -16.96
C ASP A 498 -40.55 14.63 -16.07
N ASP A 499 -39.25 14.90 -15.91
CA ASP A 499 -38.31 14.14 -15.09
C ASP A 499 -38.18 14.78 -13.67
N PRO A 500 -38.34 14.00 -12.58
CA PRO A 500 -38.29 14.54 -11.21
C PRO A 500 -36.90 15.09 -10.82
N ASP A 501 -35.82 14.51 -11.35
CA ASP A 501 -34.45 14.96 -11.03
C ASP A 501 -34.16 16.27 -11.76
N VAL A 502 -34.70 16.45 -12.97
CA VAL A 502 -34.68 17.73 -13.69
C VAL A 502 -35.53 18.79 -12.98
N GLN A 503 -36.68 18.43 -12.39
CA GLN A 503 -37.44 19.37 -11.57
C GLN A 503 -36.65 19.84 -10.34
N ALA A 504 -35.93 18.93 -9.65
CA ALA A 504 -35.05 19.29 -8.54
C ALA A 504 -33.92 20.23 -8.99
N GLN A 505 -33.24 19.92 -10.09
CA GLN A 505 -32.19 20.78 -10.66
C GLN A 505 -32.73 22.17 -11.06
N VAL A 506 -33.91 22.24 -11.68
CA VAL A 506 -34.56 23.51 -12.04
C VAL A 506 -34.94 24.33 -10.80
N GLN A 507 -35.37 23.70 -9.70
CA GLN A 507 -35.62 24.40 -8.44
C GLN A 507 -34.32 24.97 -7.83
N VAL A 508 -33.25 24.17 -7.76
CA VAL A 508 -31.94 24.61 -7.24
C VAL A 508 -31.36 25.75 -8.08
N LEU A 509 -31.37 25.62 -9.41
CA LEU A 509 -30.88 26.67 -10.32
C LEU A 509 -31.75 27.94 -10.25
N SER A 510 -33.07 27.81 -10.05
CA SER A 510 -33.97 28.96 -9.85
C SER A 510 -33.75 29.66 -8.50
N ALA A 511 -33.32 28.92 -7.46
CA ALA A 511 -32.92 29.49 -6.18
C ALA A 511 -31.56 30.20 -6.27
N ALA A 512 -30.58 29.58 -6.95
CA ALA A 512 -29.26 30.15 -7.21
C ALA A 512 -29.35 31.44 -8.07
N LEU A 513 -30.22 31.47 -9.07
CA LEU A 513 -30.48 32.68 -9.86
C LEU A 513 -30.98 33.83 -8.98
N LYS A 514 -31.95 33.57 -8.10
CA LYS A 514 -32.48 34.56 -7.15
C LYS A 514 -31.43 35.03 -6.14
N ALA A 515 -30.54 34.15 -5.69
CA ALA A 515 -29.44 34.51 -4.80
C ALA A 515 -28.47 35.49 -5.52
N ALA A 516 -28.06 35.18 -6.75
CA ALA A 516 -27.21 36.05 -7.56
C ALA A 516 -27.89 37.40 -7.91
N GLU A 517 -29.21 37.41 -8.11
CA GLU A 517 -29.99 38.65 -8.29
C GLU A 517 -30.03 39.49 -7.01
N LEU A 518 -30.15 38.87 -5.83
CA LEU A 518 -30.11 39.56 -4.53
C LEU A 518 -28.71 40.14 -4.23
N GLU A 519 -27.63 39.40 -4.51
CA GLU A 519 -26.25 39.92 -4.39
C GLU A 519 -26.03 41.14 -5.30
N SER A 520 -26.60 41.13 -6.52
CA SER A 520 -26.52 42.27 -7.45
C SER A 520 -27.24 43.54 -7.00
N HIS A 521 -27.99 43.48 -5.89
CA HIS A 521 -28.71 44.60 -5.29
C HIS A 521 -28.20 45.01 -3.89
N ALA A 522 -27.07 44.46 -3.43
CA ALA A 522 -26.46 44.83 -2.14
C ALA A 522 -25.64 46.14 -2.19
N ASP A 523 -25.20 46.59 -3.37
CA ASP A 523 -24.33 47.76 -3.57
C ASP A 523 -25.10 49.07 -3.88
N ASP A 524 -26.19 49.39 -3.16
CA ASP A 524 -26.71 50.78 -3.12
C ASP A 524 -27.52 51.12 -1.85
N VAL A 525 -27.53 52.41 -1.50
CA VAL A 525 -28.28 53.09 -0.42
C VAL A 525 -27.88 52.80 1.04
N ASP A 526 -27.17 53.77 1.63
CA ASP A 526 -26.98 53.95 3.08
C ASP A 526 -27.82 55.15 3.60
N GLN A 527 -28.79 54.90 4.50
CA GLN A 527 -29.36 55.93 5.39
C GLN A 527 -30.26 55.38 6.54
N ASP A 528 -30.12 55.96 7.74
CA ASP A 528 -30.86 55.60 8.95
C ASP A 528 -32.39 55.84 8.92
N VAL A 529 -33.17 54.99 9.62
CA VAL A 529 -33.94 55.33 10.86
C VAL A 529 -34.92 54.18 11.24
N PRO A 530 -34.99 53.74 12.53
CA PRO A 530 -35.87 52.66 13.01
C PRO A 530 -37.11 53.19 13.80
N PRO A 531 -37.92 52.38 14.54
CA PRO A 531 -38.32 50.95 14.42
C PRO A 531 -39.87 50.75 14.43
N SER A 532 -40.39 49.52 14.25
CA SER A 532 -41.51 48.96 15.08
C SER A 532 -41.89 47.48 14.80
N GLU A 533 -41.90 46.69 15.88
CA GLU A 533 -42.90 45.70 16.37
C GLU A 533 -43.83 44.85 15.45
N SER A 534 -44.12 43.64 15.99
CA SER A 534 -45.37 42.85 15.93
C SER A 534 -45.58 41.74 14.87
N GLU A 535 -45.45 40.49 15.35
CA GLU A 535 -46.48 39.42 15.42
C GLU A 535 -47.27 38.87 14.20
N THR A 536 -47.40 37.54 14.20
CA THR A 536 -48.57 36.69 13.81
C THR A 536 -48.96 36.41 12.34
N SER A 537 -48.72 35.13 11.97
CA SER A 537 -49.68 34.11 11.44
C SER A 537 -50.37 34.22 10.05
N GLU A 538 -50.84 33.04 9.63
CA GLU A 538 -51.98 32.76 8.74
C GLU A 538 -51.88 32.94 7.20
N ASN A 539 -51.63 31.80 6.53
CA ASN A 539 -52.44 31.25 5.43
C ASN A 539 -53.93 31.71 5.48
N PRO A 540 -54.70 31.82 4.35
CA PRO A 540 -54.78 30.74 3.36
C PRO A 540 -55.22 31.04 1.89
N THR A 541 -55.12 30.00 1.05
CA THR A 541 -56.03 29.59 -0.07
C THR A 541 -56.73 30.59 -1.02
N SER A 542 -56.62 30.28 -2.33
CA SER A 542 -57.73 30.20 -3.33
C SER A 542 -58.35 31.52 -3.86
N THR A 543 -58.99 31.62 -5.04
CA THR A 543 -59.11 30.82 -6.29
C THR A 543 -59.74 31.71 -7.39
N ASP A 544 -59.82 31.20 -8.64
CA ASP A 544 -60.86 31.55 -9.64
C ASP A 544 -60.79 32.96 -10.32
N LYS A 545 -60.53 33.04 -11.65
CA LYS A 545 -61.52 33.18 -12.77
C LYS A 545 -61.62 34.63 -13.29
N GLU A 546 -62.06 34.96 -14.52
CA GLU A 546 -62.63 34.18 -15.65
C GLU A 546 -62.46 34.88 -17.03
N ALA A 547 -62.75 34.12 -18.12
CA ALA A 547 -63.27 34.59 -19.43
C ALA A 547 -62.30 35.36 -20.40
N GLU A 548 -62.59 35.52 -21.71
CA GLU A 548 -63.85 35.31 -22.48
C GLU A 548 -63.64 35.04 -24.02
N THR A 549 -64.73 34.62 -24.71
CA THR A 549 -65.08 34.74 -26.17
C THR A 549 -64.89 33.57 -27.20
N ASP A 550 -66.05 33.01 -27.59
CA ASP A 550 -66.61 32.72 -28.95
C ASP A 550 -66.02 31.75 -30.02
N ALA A 551 -66.65 30.55 -30.06
CA ALA A 551 -67.69 30.11 -31.02
C ALA A 551 -67.42 29.57 -32.47
N HIS A 552 -68.37 28.68 -32.88
CA HIS A 552 -68.80 28.28 -34.25
C HIS A 552 -68.17 27.09 -35.04
N LEU A 553 -68.52 25.85 -34.62
CA LEU A 553 -69.13 24.74 -35.39
C LEU A 553 -69.06 24.69 -36.95
N VAL A 554 -68.67 23.52 -37.52
CA VAL A 554 -69.57 22.56 -38.25
C VAL A 554 -69.00 21.10 -38.17
N ASN A 555 -69.88 20.08 -38.13
CA ASN A 555 -69.56 18.63 -38.17
C ASN A 555 -69.06 18.11 -39.55
N SER A 556 -68.36 16.96 -39.55
CA SER A 556 -68.82 15.70 -40.21
C SER A 556 -67.94 14.48 -39.85
N THR A 557 -68.52 13.27 -39.90
CA THR A 557 -68.01 12.03 -39.27
C THR A 557 -67.88 10.87 -40.27
N SER A 558 -67.22 9.78 -39.83
CA SER A 558 -67.51 8.33 -40.12
C SER A 558 -66.51 7.55 -41.02
N PRO A 559 -66.46 6.19 -40.95
CA PRO A 559 -66.21 5.39 -39.73
C PRO A 559 -65.37 4.09 -39.93
N ALA A 560 -65.00 3.42 -38.81
CA ALA A 560 -64.87 1.97 -38.56
C ALA A 560 -64.09 1.01 -39.51
N HIS A 561 -63.17 0.20 -38.95
CA HIS A 561 -63.52 -1.13 -38.39
C HIS A 561 -62.35 -1.76 -37.57
N GLU A 562 -62.51 -3.00 -37.08
CA GLU A 562 -61.69 -3.64 -36.05
C GLU A 562 -60.70 -4.74 -36.54
N ALA A 563 -59.80 -5.13 -35.62
CA ALA A 563 -59.26 -6.48 -35.39
C ALA A 563 -58.22 -7.13 -36.36
N ALA A 564 -56.97 -7.15 -35.86
CA ALA A 564 -56.11 -8.34 -35.74
C ALA A 564 -55.59 -9.03 -37.05
N PRO A 565 -54.83 -10.15 -36.98
CA PRO A 565 -53.39 -10.08 -36.65
C PRO A 565 -52.46 -10.93 -37.58
N GLU A 566 -51.19 -11.02 -37.17
CA GLU A 566 -50.20 -12.07 -37.51
C GLU A 566 -49.48 -12.07 -38.88
N THR A 567 -48.47 -12.95 -38.96
CA THR A 567 -47.36 -13.06 -39.92
C THR A 567 -47.60 -14.23 -40.91
N PRO A 568 -46.62 -14.75 -41.71
CA PRO A 568 -45.32 -14.25 -42.19
C PRO A 568 -45.23 -14.34 -43.75
N PHE A 569 -44.04 -14.36 -44.37
CA PHE A 569 -43.66 -15.36 -45.40
C PHE A 569 -42.15 -15.34 -45.72
N VAL A 570 -41.67 -16.29 -46.54
CA VAL A 570 -40.26 -16.71 -46.63
C VAL A 570 -39.83 -17.09 -48.07
N ASN A 571 -38.54 -16.84 -48.38
CA ASN A 571 -37.63 -17.64 -49.23
C ASN A 571 -37.56 -17.45 -50.78
N SER A 572 -36.36 -17.77 -51.31
CA SER A 572 -35.93 -17.83 -52.74
C SER A 572 -35.95 -16.54 -53.58
N GLY A 573 -35.05 -16.35 -54.56
CA GLY A 573 -33.90 -17.18 -54.97
C GLY A 573 -33.76 -17.30 -56.51
N LEU A 574 -32.55 -17.03 -57.04
CA LEU A 574 -31.98 -17.16 -58.41
C LEU A 574 -30.93 -16.03 -58.52
N ILE A 575 -29.61 -16.24 -58.56
CA ILE A 575 -28.75 -16.95 -59.54
C ILE A 575 -28.71 -16.25 -60.91
N GLU A 576 -27.68 -15.42 -61.09
CA GLU A 576 -26.82 -15.45 -62.29
C GLU A 576 -25.37 -15.55 -61.82
N ASN A 577 -24.61 -16.51 -62.36
CA ASN A 577 -23.17 -16.71 -62.19
C ASN A 577 -22.59 -16.98 -63.58
N ILE A 578 -21.44 -16.38 -63.93
CA ILE A 578 -20.41 -16.92 -64.83
C ILE A 578 -19.19 -16.00 -64.74
N GLU A 579 -18.01 -16.61 -64.72
CA GLU A 579 -16.68 -15.99 -64.47
C GLU A 579 -16.57 -15.40 -63.04
N GLU A 580 -15.56 -15.73 -62.23
CA GLU A 580 -14.28 -16.41 -62.50
C GLU A 580 -14.16 -17.75 -61.73
N MET A 581 -13.44 -18.73 -62.31
CA MET A 581 -13.19 -20.03 -61.66
C MET A 581 -11.74 -20.48 -61.86
N LYS A 582 -10.84 -19.95 -61.04
CA LYS A 582 -9.46 -20.42 -60.79
C LYS A 582 -9.02 -19.91 -59.43
N ASP A 583 -9.19 -20.75 -58.40
CA ASP A 583 -8.37 -20.89 -57.18
C ASP A 583 -9.14 -21.73 -56.16
N MET A 584 -9.15 -23.05 -56.40
CA MET A 584 -9.71 -24.08 -55.51
C MET A 584 -8.75 -25.26 -55.43
N ASP A 585 -7.60 -25.06 -54.77
CA ASP A 585 -6.69 -26.17 -54.39
C ASP A 585 -5.73 -25.82 -53.22
N MET A 586 -6.15 -24.92 -52.32
CA MET A 586 -5.36 -24.50 -51.14
C MET A 586 -6.13 -24.43 -49.79
N ASN A 587 -7.45 -24.63 -49.77
CA ASN A 587 -8.23 -24.56 -48.53
C ASN A 587 -8.31 -25.93 -47.81
N LEU A 588 -7.16 -26.45 -47.39
CA LEU A 588 -7.08 -27.60 -46.47
C LEU A 588 -5.94 -27.47 -45.43
N SER A 589 -5.51 -26.24 -45.13
CA SER A 589 -4.48 -25.93 -44.12
C SER A 589 -4.91 -24.91 -43.05
N CYS A 590 -6.00 -24.17 -43.24
CA CYS A 590 -6.43 -23.12 -42.30
C CYS A 590 -7.06 -23.67 -41.00
N ASP A 591 -7.75 -24.82 -41.08
CA ASP A 591 -8.47 -25.41 -39.94
C ASP A 591 -7.56 -25.95 -38.80
N GLU A 592 -6.25 -26.03 -39.03
CA GLU A 592 -5.27 -26.42 -38.00
C GLU A 592 -4.69 -25.19 -37.28
N GLU A 593 -4.55 -24.04 -37.94
CA GLU A 593 -3.96 -22.84 -37.31
C GLU A 593 -4.89 -22.24 -36.25
N GLU A 594 -6.20 -22.17 -36.46
CA GLU A 594 -7.14 -21.62 -35.46
C GLU A 594 -7.17 -22.46 -34.17
N LYS A 595 -6.96 -23.78 -34.26
CA LYS A 595 -6.91 -24.66 -33.08
C LYS A 595 -5.72 -24.40 -32.18
N THR A 596 -4.63 -23.78 -32.68
CA THR A 596 -3.43 -23.53 -31.88
C THR A 596 -3.54 -22.31 -30.95
N LYS A 597 -4.55 -21.45 -31.15
CA LYS A 597 -4.76 -20.21 -30.37
C LYS A 597 -5.57 -20.38 -29.08
N VAL A 598 -6.08 -21.58 -28.79
CA VAL A 598 -6.93 -21.82 -27.61
C VAL A 598 -6.07 -22.20 -26.39
N GLN A 599 -5.75 -21.20 -25.57
CA GLN A 599 -5.19 -21.45 -24.25
C GLN A 599 -6.18 -22.26 -23.37
N ASN A 600 -5.66 -23.15 -22.52
CA ASN A 600 -6.46 -24.00 -21.62
C ASN A 600 -6.21 -23.70 -20.13
N VAL A 601 -5.32 -22.75 -19.83
CA VAL A 601 -4.87 -22.43 -18.47
C VAL A 601 -6.03 -21.85 -17.66
N ILE A 602 -6.76 -20.90 -18.24
CA ILE A 602 -7.93 -20.26 -17.62
C ILE A 602 -9.18 -20.48 -18.49
N PRO A 603 -10.40 -20.45 -17.91
CA PRO A 603 -11.64 -20.46 -18.68
C PRO A 603 -11.66 -19.32 -19.71
N GLN A 604 -11.84 -19.64 -20.99
CA GLN A 604 -11.75 -18.65 -22.06
C GLN A 604 -12.69 -17.46 -21.85
N GLN A 605 -13.92 -17.69 -21.37
CA GLN A 605 -14.88 -16.62 -21.06
C GLN A 605 -14.37 -15.59 -20.02
N LEU A 606 -13.49 -15.98 -19.08
CA LEU A 606 -12.88 -15.01 -18.15
C LEU A 606 -11.82 -14.16 -18.87
N LEU A 607 -11.04 -14.79 -19.76
CA LEU A 607 -10.09 -14.09 -20.62
C LEU A 607 -10.83 -13.11 -21.55
N ASP A 608 -11.90 -13.53 -22.21
CA ASP A 608 -12.70 -12.69 -23.11
C ASP A 608 -13.25 -11.45 -22.39
N GLN A 609 -13.77 -11.59 -21.16
CA GLN A 609 -14.20 -10.43 -20.36
C GLN A 609 -13.02 -9.55 -19.96
N TYR A 610 -11.86 -10.13 -19.62
CA TYR A 610 -10.66 -9.39 -19.24
C TYR A 610 -10.07 -8.59 -20.40
N LEU A 611 -9.90 -9.19 -21.58
CA LEU A 611 -9.46 -8.50 -22.80
C LEU A 611 -10.40 -7.34 -23.14
N SER A 612 -11.71 -7.53 -22.96
CA SER A 612 -12.70 -6.48 -23.22
C SER A 612 -12.67 -5.30 -22.24
N MET A 613 -11.85 -5.33 -21.18
CA MET A 613 -11.63 -4.17 -20.31
C MET A 613 -10.96 -2.97 -21.03
N THR A 614 -10.41 -3.18 -22.24
CA THR A 614 -9.91 -2.09 -23.10
C THR A 614 -10.98 -1.48 -24.03
N ASP A 615 -12.20 -2.01 -24.05
CA ASP A 615 -13.29 -1.48 -24.90
C ASP A 615 -13.79 -0.12 -24.36
N PRO A 616 -13.66 0.99 -25.13
CA PRO A 616 -14.16 2.29 -24.73
C PRO A 616 -15.66 2.32 -24.40
N ALA A 617 -16.47 1.43 -24.99
CA ALA A 617 -17.89 1.32 -24.67
C ALA A 617 -18.15 0.77 -23.26
N ARG A 618 -17.25 -0.06 -22.71
CA ARG A 618 -17.32 -0.55 -21.33
C ARG A 618 -16.87 0.48 -20.32
N ALA A 619 -15.85 1.28 -20.65
CA ALA A 619 -15.42 2.40 -19.81
C ALA A 619 -16.56 3.42 -19.58
N GLN A 620 -17.40 3.65 -20.60
CA GLN A 620 -18.56 4.54 -20.51
C GLN A 620 -19.74 3.94 -19.72
N THR A 621 -19.90 2.62 -19.71
CA THR A 621 -21.13 1.94 -19.20
C THR A 621 -20.95 1.25 -17.84
N VAL A 622 -19.71 1.15 -17.35
CA VAL A 622 -19.39 0.58 -16.04
C VAL A 622 -18.50 1.51 -15.21
N ASP A 623 -17.26 1.76 -15.60
CA ASP A 623 -16.31 2.61 -14.85
C ASP A 623 -15.18 3.09 -15.78
N THR A 624 -14.88 4.39 -15.73
CA THR A 624 -13.88 5.06 -16.56
C THR A 624 -12.44 4.63 -16.27
N GLU A 625 -12.17 4.05 -15.10
CA GLU A 625 -10.85 3.57 -14.69
C GLU A 625 -10.65 2.07 -14.99
N ILE A 626 -11.58 1.39 -15.68
CA ILE A 626 -11.48 -0.06 -15.99
C ILE A 626 -10.21 -0.41 -16.76
N ALA A 627 -9.77 0.42 -17.72
CA ALA A 627 -8.52 0.22 -18.44
C ALA A 627 -7.30 0.22 -17.49
N LYS A 628 -7.31 1.07 -16.45
CA LYS A 628 -6.28 1.11 -15.39
C LYS A 628 -6.32 -0.12 -14.50
N HIS A 629 -7.51 -0.64 -14.18
CA HIS A 629 -7.65 -1.93 -13.46
C HIS A 629 -7.17 -3.13 -14.29
N CYS A 630 -7.36 -3.09 -15.62
CA CYS A 630 -6.76 -4.06 -16.54
C CYS A 630 -5.23 -3.95 -16.50
N ALA A 631 -4.67 -2.77 -16.77
CA ALA A 631 -3.24 -2.49 -16.76
C ALA A 631 -2.54 -2.91 -15.45
N PHE A 632 -3.16 -2.62 -14.30
CA PHE A 632 -2.62 -2.95 -12.97
C PHE A 632 -2.50 -4.47 -12.74
N SER A 633 -3.41 -5.26 -13.31
CA SER A 633 -3.45 -6.71 -13.10
C SER A 633 -2.79 -7.53 -14.22
N LEU A 634 -2.40 -6.88 -15.32
CA LEU A 634 -1.87 -7.54 -16.52
C LEU A 634 -0.60 -8.37 -16.27
N PRO A 635 0.39 -7.96 -15.47
CA PRO A 635 1.54 -8.81 -15.14
C PRO A 635 1.14 -10.12 -14.46
N GLY A 636 0.17 -10.07 -13.53
CA GLY A 636 -0.37 -11.26 -12.86
C GLY A 636 -1.11 -12.19 -13.82
N VAL A 637 -1.90 -11.65 -14.75
CA VAL A 637 -2.59 -12.44 -15.79
C VAL A 637 -1.59 -13.03 -16.80
N ALA A 638 -0.54 -12.30 -17.17
CA ALA A 638 0.53 -12.76 -18.05
C ALA A 638 1.38 -13.87 -17.40
N LEU A 639 1.68 -13.75 -16.10
CA LEU A 639 2.32 -14.81 -15.32
C LEU A 639 1.45 -16.08 -15.29
N THR A 640 0.14 -15.94 -15.04
CA THR A 640 -0.80 -17.07 -15.01
C THR A 640 -0.88 -17.77 -16.34
N LEU A 641 -1.12 -17.05 -17.44
CA LEU A 641 -1.16 -17.61 -18.79
C LEU A 641 0.20 -18.17 -19.24
N GLY A 642 1.29 -17.56 -18.77
CA GLY A 642 2.67 -17.88 -19.12
C GLY A 642 3.05 -17.42 -20.53
N ARG A 643 4.35 -17.17 -20.75
CA ARG A 643 4.93 -16.64 -22.00
C ARG A 643 4.52 -17.36 -23.31
N GLN A 644 4.14 -18.63 -23.26
CA GLN A 644 3.62 -19.37 -24.43
C GLN A 644 2.29 -18.78 -24.95
N ASN A 645 1.46 -18.26 -24.05
CA ASN A 645 0.15 -17.69 -24.33
C ASN A 645 0.17 -16.14 -24.38
N TRP A 646 1.36 -15.52 -24.45
CA TRP A 646 1.52 -14.06 -24.56
C TRP A 646 0.77 -13.47 -25.76
N HIS A 647 0.65 -14.24 -26.84
CA HIS A 647 -0.13 -13.89 -28.03
C HIS A 647 -1.62 -13.60 -27.75
N CYS A 648 -2.16 -14.03 -26.60
CA CYS A 648 -3.51 -13.68 -26.16
C CYS A 648 -3.61 -12.32 -25.44
N LEU A 649 -2.50 -11.74 -24.99
CA LEU A 649 -2.45 -10.48 -24.23
C LEU A 649 -1.77 -9.34 -24.97
N LYS A 650 -0.95 -9.64 -25.98
CA LYS A 650 -0.13 -8.66 -26.70
C LYS A 650 -0.93 -7.45 -27.18
N ASP A 651 -1.99 -7.67 -27.96
CA ASP A 651 -2.81 -6.61 -28.55
C ASP A 651 -3.48 -5.73 -27.46
N THR A 652 -3.87 -6.34 -26.33
CA THR A 652 -4.39 -5.65 -25.14
C THR A 652 -3.31 -4.80 -24.46
N TYR A 653 -2.08 -5.30 -24.36
CA TYR A 653 -0.95 -4.54 -23.81
C TYR A 653 -0.55 -3.37 -24.72
N GLU A 654 -0.49 -3.56 -26.04
CA GLU A 654 -0.26 -2.49 -27.02
C GLU A 654 -1.36 -1.41 -26.98
N THR A 655 -2.62 -1.83 -26.83
CA THR A 655 -3.77 -0.92 -26.66
C THR A 655 -3.64 -0.10 -25.37
N LEU A 656 -3.39 -0.74 -24.22
CA LEU A 656 -3.23 -0.05 -22.94
C LEU A 656 -1.98 0.85 -22.91
N ALA A 657 -0.91 0.47 -23.62
CA ALA A 657 0.30 1.28 -23.75
C ALA A 657 0.09 2.55 -24.61
N THR A 658 -0.96 2.59 -25.42
CA THR A 658 -1.34 3.73 -26.26
C THR A 658 -2.66 4.40 -25.82
N ASP A 659 -3.18 4.01 -24.65
CA ASP A 659 -4.41 4.56 -24.06
C ASP A 659 -4.32 6.09 -23.87
N VAL A 660 -5.43 6.80 -24.08
CA VAL A 660 -5.49 8.26 -23.91
C VAL A 660 -5.21 8.70 -22.46
N GLN A 661 -5.57 7.88 -21.47
CA GLN A 661 -5.34 8.14 -20.06
C GLN A 661 -3.88 7.89 -19.67
N TRP A 662 -3.13 8.95 -19.32
CA TRP A 662 -1.76 8.82 -18.82
C TRP A 662 -1.67 7.94 -17.56
N LYS A 663 -2.74 7.89 -16.74
CA LYS A 663 -2.82 7.00 -15.56
C LYS A 663 -2.69 5.52 -15.95
N VAL A 664 -3.27 5.10 -17.08
CA VAL A 664 -3.17 3.73 -17.61
C VAL A 664 -1.75 3.43 -18.08
N ARG A 665 -1.19 4.32 -18.92
CA ARG A 665 0.17 4.19 -19.47
C ARG A 665 1.22 4.16 -18.35
N ARG A 666 1.08 5.01 -17.32
CA ARG A 666 1.89 5.02 -16.08
C ARG A 666 1.87 3.67 -15.38
N THR A 667 0.69 3.06 -15.19
CA THR A 667 0.57 1.75 -14.55
C THR A 667 1.31 0.64 -15.31
N LEU A 668 1.36 0.69 -16.66
CA LEU A 668 2.20 -0.22 -17.44
C LEU A 668 3.69 0.13 -17.37
N ALA A 669 4.05 1.41 -17.44
CA ALA A 669 5.44 1.87 -17.33
C ALA A 669 6.09 1.42 -16.01
N PHE A 670 5.33 1.46 -14.90
CA PHE A 670 5.77 0.93 -13.61
C PHE A 670 5.94 -0.59 -13.55
N SER A 671 5.36 -1.38 -14.47
CA SER A 671 5.31 -2.86 -14.39
C SER A 671 5.97 -3.60 -15.56
N ILE A 672 6.46 -2.88 -16.58
CA ILE A 672 7.08 -3.46 -17.79
C ILE A 672 8.31 -4.35 -17.51
N HIS A 673 9.02 -4.13 -16.40
CA HIS A 673 10.17 -4.96 -16.00
C HIS A 673 9.75 -6.33 -15.44
N GLU A 674 8.69 -6.42 -14.62
CA GLU A 674 8.12 -7.72 -14.21
C GLU A 674 7.67 -8.52 -15.43
N LEU A 675 6.98 -7.84 -16.37
CA LEU A 675 6.53 -8.46 -17.60
C LEU A 675 7.70 -8.95 -18.46
N ALA A 676 8.82 -8.22 -18.49
CA ALA A 676 10.04 -8.67 -19.16
C ALA A 676 10.65 -9.93 -18.53
N VAL A 677 10.63 -10.08 -17.19
CA VAL A 677 11.04 -11.33 -16.52
C VAL A 677 10.11 -12.49 -16.89
N ILE A 678 8.79 -12.26 -16.91
CA ILE A 678 7.79 -13.27 -17.25
C ILE A 678 7.93 -13.76 -18.70
N LEU A 679 8.17 -12.84 -19.64
CA LEU A 679 8.23 -13.14 -21.07
C LEU A 679 9.61 -13.66 -21.53
N GLY A 680 10.69 -13.22 -20.90
CA GLY A 680 12.06 -13.57 -21.27
C GLY A 680 12.62 -12.75 -22.43
N ASP A 681 13.87 -13.05 -22.81
CA ASP A 681 14.72 -12.23 -23.68
C ASP A 681 14.10 -11.90 -25.06
N GLN A 682 13.68 -12.92 -25.80
CA GLN A 682 13.22 -12.80 -27.18
C GLN A 682 11.92 -11.99 -27.30
N LEU A 683 10.94 -12.26 -26.44
CA LEU A 683 9.66 -11.56 -26.43
C LEU A 683 9.82 -10.13 -25.89
N THR A 684 10.68 -9.92 -24.88
CA THR A 684 11.02 -8.58 -24.38
C THR A 684 11.65 -7.73 -25.49
N ALA A 685 12.60 -8.28 -26.23
CA ALA A 685 13.29 -7.57 -27.32
C ALA A 685 12.39 -7.30 -28.53
N ALA A 686 11.39 -8.15 -28.80
CA ALA A 686 10.45 -7.99 -29.91
C ALA A 686 9.29 -7.04 -29.58
N ASP A 687 8.64 -7.21 -28.43
CA ASP A 687 7.35 -6.59 -28.13
C ASP A 687 7.44 -5.50 -27.06
N LEU A 688 8.23 -5.70 -25.99
CA LEU A 688 8.29 -4.74 -24.88
C LEU A 688 9.25 -3.58 -25.15
N VAL A 689 10.40 -3.82 -25.80
CA VAL A 689 11.38 -2.77 -26.14
C VAL A 689 10.77 -1.62 -26.96
N PRO A 690 9.95 -1.85 -28.00
CA PRO A 690 9.24 -0.76 -28.69
C PRO A 690 8.34 0.07 -27.77
N ILE A 691 7.64 -0.56 -26.84
CA ILE A 691 6.70 0.09 -25.90
C ILE A 691 7.45 0.87 -24.83
N PHE A 692 8.53 0.30 -24.27
CA PHE A 692 9.46 0.98 -23.38
C PHE A 692 10.01 2.26 -24.02
N ASN A 693 10.42 2.19 -25.29
CA ASN A 693 10.89 3.33 -26.08
C ASN A 693 9.79 4.36 -26.40
N GLY A 694 8.51 3.99 -26.24
CA GLY A 694 7.37 4.89 -26.22
C GLY A 694 7.26 5.62 -24.88
N PHE A 695 7.24 4.88 -23.76
CA PHE A 695 7.16 5.45 -22.40
C PHE A 695 8.32 6.39 -22.06
N LEU A 696 9.52 6.20 -22.61
CA LEU A 696 10.64 7.14 -22.49
C LEU A 696 10.35 8.55 -23.03
N LYS A 697 9.39 8.66 -23.96
CA LYS A 697 9.01 9.87 -24.73
C LYS A 697 7.59 10.36 -24.42
N ASP A 698 6.96 9.75 -23.42
CA ASP A 698 5.65 10.13 -22.89
C ASP A 698 5.82 11.30 -21.89
N LEU A 699 4.77 11.66 -21.15
CA LEU A 699 4.84 12.66 -20.08
C LEU A 699 5.77 12.21 -18.94
N ASP A 700 6.41 13.15 -18.24
CA ASP A 700 7.21 12.88 -17.02
C ASP A 700 6.53 11.91 -16.01
N GLU A 701 5.21 12.00 -15.83
CA GLU A 701 4.42 11.11 -14.96
C GLU A 701 4.33 9.65 -15.43
N VAL A 702 4.58 9.38 -16.70
CA VAL A 702 4.72 8.01 -17.25
C VAL A 702 6.20 7.62 -17.30
N ARG A 703 7.07 8.53 -17.73
CA ARG A 703 8.54 8.35 -17.78
C ARG A 703 9.12 7.94 -16.42
N ILE A 704 8.58 8.45 -15.31
CA ILE A 704 9.03 8.09 -13.94
C ILE A 704 8.82 6.59 -13.63
N GLY A 705 7.81 5.95 -14.23
CA GLY A 705 7.55 4.52 -14.06
C GLY A 705 8.61 3.63 -14.71
N VAL A 706 9.04 3.96 -15.93
CA VAL A 706 10.17 3.28 -16.58
C VAL A 706 11.52 3.67 -15.98
N LEU A 707 11.65 4.90 -15.45
CA LEU A 707 12.86 5.35 -14.77
C LEU A 707 13.09 4.56 -13.47
N LYS A 708 12.07 4.42 -12.61
CA LYS A 708 12.13 3.70 -11.32
C LYS A 708 12.59 2.24 -11.38
N HIS A 709 12.58 1.65 -12.57
CA HIS A 709 12.95 0.27 -12.83
C HIS A 709 13.85 0.13 -14.07
N LEU A 710 14.58 1.20 -14.38
CA LEU A 710 15.44 1.31 -15.54
C LEU A 710 16.62 0.35 -15.44
N TYR A 711 17.20 0.20 -14.25
CA TYR A 711 18.20 -0.83 -13.97
C TYR A 711 17.65 -2.24 -14.26
N ASP A 712 16.50 -2.60 -13.70
CA ASP A 712 15.90 -3.93 -13.79
C ASP A 712 15.57 -4.30 -15.24
N PHE A 713 14.92 -3.40 -15.98
CA PHE A 713 14.59 -3.63 -17.39
C PHE A 713 15.85 -3.73 -18.26
N LEU A 714 16.83 -2.83 -18.09
CA LEU A 714 18.06 -2.87 -18.87
C LEU A 714 18.86 -4.14 -18.59
N LYS A 715 18.94 -4.61 -17.32
CA LYS A 715 19.68 -5.82 -16.91
C LYS A 715 19.29 -7.07 -17.69
N LEU A 716 18.02 -7.18 -18.08
CA LEU A 716 17.46 -8.28 -18.87
C LEU A 716 17.86 -8.24 -20.36
N LEU A 717 18.21 -7.07 -20.90
CA LEU A 717 18.59 -6.93 -22.30
C LEU A 717 20.04 -7.34 -22.56
N HIS A 718 20.29 -7.91 -23.75
CA HIS A 718 21.65 -8.20 -24.22
C HIS A 718 22.51 -6.94 -24.32
N ALA A 719 23.81 -7.06 -24.07
CA ALA A 719 24.73 -5.92 -23.91
C ALA A 719 24.78 -4.96 -25.12
N GLU A 720 24.63 -5.46 -26.34
CA GLU A 720 24.55 -4.64 -27.55
C GLU A 720 23.34 -3.69 -27.51
N LYS A 721 22.16 -4.23 -27.17
CA LYS A 721 20.92 -3.46 -27.03
C LYS A 721 20.95 -2.50 -25.84
N ARG A 722 21.54 -2.90 -24.71
CA ARG A 722 21.76 -1.97 -23.57
C ARG A 722 22.54 -0.74 -24.03
N ARG A 723 23.62 -0.92 -24.81
CA ARG A 723 24.48 0.18 -25.24
C ARG A 723 23.76 1.25 -26.07
N GLU A 724 22.67 0.91 -26.76
CA GLU A 724 21.83 1.88 -27.49
C GLU A 724 21.10 2.88 -26.56
N TYR A 725 20.90 2.53 -25.28
CA TYR A 725 20.24 3.40 -24.29
C TYR A 725 21.17 4.46 -23.69
N LEU A 726 22.50 4.31 -23.76
CA LEU A 726 23.45 5.26 -23.15
C LEU A 726 23.26 6.72 -23.65
N TYR A 727 22.85 6.89 -24.91
CA TYR A 727 22.50 8.20 -25.46
C TYR A 727 21.15 8.70 -24.92
N GLN A 728 20.16 7.81 -24.79
CA GLN A 728 18.81 8.11 -24.29
C GLN A 728 18.81 8.49 -22.81
N LEU A 729 19.80 8.03 -22.01
CA LEU A 729 19.98 8.46 -20.62
C LEU A 729 20.17 9.98 -20.48
N GLN A 730 20.66 10.66 -21.52
CA GLN A 730 20.76 12.13 -21.53
C GLN A 730 19.40 12.82 -21.75
N GLU A 731 18.41 12.14 -22.35
CA GLU A 731 17.06 12.67 -22.55
C GLU A 731 16.29 12.78 -21.22
N PHE A 732 16.60 11.94 -20.22
CA PHE A 732 16.06 12.07 -18.86
C PHE A 732 16.54 13.34 -18.12
N MET A 733 17.58 14.03 -18.60
CA MET A 733 17.94 15.35 -18.08
C MET A 733 16.96 16.45 -18.48
N VAL A 734 16.16 16.21 -19.53
CA VAL A 734 15.13 17.13 -20.02
C VAL A 734 13.79 16.62 -19.49
N THR A 735 13.28 17.29 -18.45
CA THR A 735 11.95 17.06 -17.89
C THR A 735 10.96 18.09 -18.47
N ASP A 736 9.70 17.68 -18.67
CA ASP A 736 8.61 18.57 -19.06
C ASP A 736 8.43 19.67 -18.00
N ASN A 737 8.53 19.29 -16.72
CA ASN A 737 8.48 20.21 -15.59
C ASN A 737 9.85 20.37 -14.92
N SER A 738 10.42 21.58 -14.99
CA SER A 738 11.72 21.86 -14.35
C SER A 738 11.67 21.90 -12.81
N ARG A 739 10.50 22.10 -12.19
CA ARG A 739 10.29 21.96 -10.73
C ARG A 739 10.32 20.49 -10.29
N ASN A 740 10.18 19.51 -11.19
CA ASN A 740 10.21 18.07 -10.86
C ASN A 740 11.62 17.58 -10.51
N TRP A 741 12.07 17.89 -9.30
CA TRP A 741 13.36 17.46 -8.77
C TRP A 741 13.37 15.98 -8.35
N ARG A 742 12.22 15.43 -7.96
CA ARG A 742 12.07 14.01 -7.58
C ARG A 742 12.44 13.09 -8.76
N PHE A 743 12.06 13.45 -9.98
CA PHE A 743 12.50 12.77 -11.20
C PHE A 743 14.03 12.77 -11.39
N ARG A 744 14.69 13.90 -11.10
CA ARG A 744 16.15 14.05 -11.24
C ARG A 744 16.93 13.38 -10.09
N TYR A 745 16.29 13.23 -8.93
CA TYR A 745 16.80 12.43 -7.81
C TYR A 745 16.78 10.94 -8.18
N GLU A 746 15.64 10.42 -8.62
CA GLU A 746 15.49 9.04 -9.12
C GLU A 746 16.50 8.72 -10.24
N LEU A 747 16.68 9.65 -11.19
CA LEU A 747 17.69 9.49 -12.24
C LEU A 747 19.09 9.25 -11.67
N ALA A 748 19.48 9.92 -10.59
CA ALA A 748 20.78 9.72 -9.96
C ALA A 748 20.88 8.35 -9.24
N GLU A 749 19.82 7.89 -8.59
CA GLU A 749 19.76 6.56 -7.94
C GLU A 749 19.85 5.44 -8.98
N GLN A 750 19.06 5.52 -10.04
CA GLN A 750 19.07 4.53 -11.12
C GLN A 750 20.41 4.52 -11.86
N LEU A 751 21.02 5.68 -12.08
CA LEU A 751 22.37 5.77 -12.65
C LEU A 751 23.45 5.15 -11.77
N ILE A 752 23.32 5.15 -10.44
CA ILE A 752 24.24 4.42 -9.53
C ILE A 752 24.18 2.93 -9.83
N LEU A 753 22.98 2.33 -9.83
CA LEU A 753 22.79 0.90 -10.11
C LEU A 753 23.29 0.52 -11.51
N ILE A 754 23.00 1.36 -12.50
CA ILE A 754 23.32 1.12 -13.91
C ILE A 754 24.84 1.13 -14.21
N ILE A 755 25.69 1.69 -13.34
CA ILE A 755 27.15 1.67 -13.50
C ILE A 755 27.72 0.25 -13.58
N GLU A 756 27.13 -0.75 -12.92
CA GLU A 756 27.63 -2.13 -13.02
C GLU A 756 27.48 -2.70 -14.44
N LEU A 757 26.38 -2.37 -15.14
CA LEU A 757 25.93 -3.00 -16.38
C LEU A 757 26.79 -2.66 -17.62
N TYR A 758 27.65 -1.64 -17.50
CA TYR A 758 28.45 -1.03 -18.57
C TYR A 758 29.97 -1.09 -18.34
N SER A 759 30.74 -0.82 -19.39
CA SER A 759 32.20 -0.70 -19.31
C SER A 759 32.62 0.60 -18.64
N HIS A 760 33.82 0.64 -18.06
CA HIS A 760 34.39 1.85 -17.48
C HIS A 760 34.54 3.01 -18.48
N SER A 761 34.73 2.71 -19.78
CA SER A 761 34.78 3.72 -20.84
C SER A 761 33.40 4.27 -21.17
N ASP A 762 32.38 3.42 -21.31
CA ASP A 762 31.00 3.89 -21.54
C ASP A 762 30.48 4.74 -20.36
N VAL A 763 30.81 4.36 -19.12
CA VAL A 763 30.49 5.16 -17.92
C VAL A 763 31.19 6.52 -17.96
N TYR A 764 32.46 6.58 -18.36
CA TYR A 764 33.22 7.82 -18.48
C TYR A 764 32.75 8.73 -19.63
N ASP A 765 32.34 8.16 -20.76
CA ASP A 765 31.94 8.91 -21.95
C ASP A 765 30.51 9.45 -21.84
N TYR A 766 29.58 8.68 -21.27
CA TYR A 766 28.15 9.03 -21.23
C TYR A 766 27.64 9.50 -19.86
N LEU A 767 27.94 8.77 -18.78
CA LEU A 767 27.31 9.01 -17.46
C LEU A 767 27.97 10.15 -16.69
N ARG A 768 29.30 10.29 -16.82
CA ARG A 768 30.09 11.38 -16.22
C ARG A 768 29.46 12.75 -16.40
N GLN A 769 29.03 13.09 -17.62
CA GLN A 769 28.49 14.43 -17.88
C GLN A 769 27.13 14.66 -17.20
N ILE A 770 26.31 13.62 -17.08
CA ILE A 770 25.02 13.67 -16.36
C ILE A 770 25.29 13.90 -14.87
N ALA A 771 26.16 13.10 -14.25
CA ALA A 771 26.52 13.24 -12.84
C ALA A 771 27.07 14.63 -12.48
N LEU A 772 28.01 15.16 -13.29
CA LEU A 772 28.56 16.51 -13.10
C LEU A 772 27.51 17.63 -13.22
N ASN A 773 26.44 17.41 -13.99
CA ASN A 773 25.33 18.34 -14.09
C ASN A 773 24.39 18.24 -12.88
N LEU A 774 24.05 17.03 -12.42
CA LEU A 774 23.16 16.82 -11.27
C LEU A 774 23.82 17.23 -9.93
N CYS A 775 25.15 17.08 -9.78
CA CYS A 775 25.92 17.72 -8.70
C CYS A 775 25.84 19.27 -8.71
N SER A 776 25.36 19.87 -9.80
CA SER A 776 25.16 21.32 -9.97
C SER A 776 23.68 21.74 -9.87
N ASP A 777 22.77 20.85 -9.47
CA ASP A 777 21.32 21.11 -9.41
C ASP A 777 20.96 22.25 -8.43
N LYS A 778 19.76 22.81 -8.58
CA LYS A 778 19.17 23.81 -7.68
C LYS A 778 18.83 23.20 -6.31
N VAL A 779 18.29 21.98 -6.27
CA VAL A 779 17.81 21.31 -5.05
C VAL A 779 18.94 20.58 -4.32
N SER A 780 18.92 20.58 -2.99
CA SER A 780 19.93 19.91 -2.14
C SER A 780 19.97 18.40 -2.35
N GLU A 781 18.82 17.74 -2.32
CA GLU A 781 18.73 16.28 -2.32
C GLU A 781 19.27 15.69 -3.62
N VAL A 782 18.93 16.30 -4.76
CA VAL A 782 19.48 15.93 -6.08
C VAL A 782 21.01 16.04 -6.10
N ARG A 783 21.59 17.10 -5.53
CA ARG A 783 23.05 17.22 -5.42
C ARG A 783 23.65 16.15 -4.50
N TRP A 784 22.99 15.84 -3.38
CA TRP A 784 23.46 14.86 -2.39
C TRP A 784 23.58 13.45 -2.97
N ILE A 785 22.52 12.93 -3.60
CA ILE A 785 22.57 11.64 -4.28
C ILE A 785 23.59 11.65 -5.44
N SER A 786 23.74 12.78 -6.13
CA SER A 786 24.72 12.92 -7.21
C SER A 786 26.17 12.87 -6.73
N TYR A 787 26.48 13.25 -5.49
CA TYR A 787 27.81 13.05 -4.93
C TYR A 787 28.14 11.55 -4.80
N LYS A 788 27.17 10.72 -4.39
CA LYS A 788 27.34 9.25 -4.40
C LYS A 788 27.55 8.73 -5.84
N LEU A 789 26.77 9.22 -6.81
CA LEU A 789 26.94 8.87 -8.22
C LEU A 789 28.36 9.20 -8.75
N VAL A 790 28.95 10.33 -8.33
CA VAL A 790 30.35 10.69 -8.66
C VAL A 790 31.36 9.74 -8.00
N VAL A 791 31.13 9.34 -6.75
CA VAL A 791 31.96 8.35 -6.03
C VAL A 791 31.93 7.00 -6.74
N GLU A 792 30.75 6.48 -7.10
CA GLU A 792 30.60 5.18 -7.77
C GLU A 792 31.22 5.17 -9.18
N ILE A 793 31.10 6.27 -9.95
CA ILE A 793 31.83 6.43 -11.22
C ILE A 793 33.34 6.33 -10.99
N LEU A 794 33.87 7.04 -10.00
CA LEU A 794 35.31 7.06 -9.71
C LEU A 794 35.81 5.68 -9.22
N GLN A 795 35.02 5.00 -8.40
CA GLN A 795 35.26 3.64 -7.92
C GLN A 795 35.31 2.63 -9.07
N LYS A 796 34.33 2.66 -9.98
CA LYS A 796 34.32 1.84 -11.21
C LYS A 796 35.59 2.05 -12.06
N LEU A 797 36.07 3.29 -12.19
CA LEU A 797 37.30 3.60 -12.93
C LEU A 797 38.55 3.02 -12.25
N TYR A 798 38.70 3.21 -10.93
CA TYR A 798 39.83 2.66 -10.17
C TYR A 798 39.82 1.13 -10.09
N SER A 799 38.67 0.50 -9.83
CA SER A 799 38.52 -0.97 -9.85
C SER A 799 38.81 -1.59 -11.21
N SER A 800 38.67 -0.82 -12.29
CA SER A 800 39.03 -1.23 -13.66
C SER A 800 40.49 -0.93 -14.04
N GLY A 801 41.28 -0.31 -13.16
CA GLY A 801 42.66 0.12 -13.46
C GLY A 801 42.77 1.26 -14.47
N ALA A 802 41.68 1.99 -14.72
CA ALA A 802 41.59 3.03 -15.76
C ALA A 802 42.17 4.38 -15.31
N HIS A 803 43.39 4.38 -14.74
CA HIS A 803 43.98 5.49 -14.01
C HIS A 803 44.01 6.83 -14.78
N ASP A 804 44.29 6.83 -16.08
CA ASP A 804 44.26 8.06 -16.91
C ASP A 804 42.86 8.69 -16.95
N LEU A 805 41.79 7.87 -17.00
CA LEU A 805 40.41 8.35 -16.97
C LEU A 805 40.03 8.84 -15.57
N SER A 806 40.44 8.13 -14.51
CA SER A 806 40.28 8.59 -13.12
C SER A 806 40.92 9.96 -12.88
N LEU A 807 42.17 10.15 -13.32
CA LEU A 807 42.90 11.41 -13.18
C LEU A 807 42.25 12.54 -13.99
N ASN A 808 41.78 12.27 -15.21
CA ASN A 808 41.04 13.26 -15.99
C ASN A 808 39.70 13.64 -15.32
N PHE A 809 38.99 12.69 -14.71
CA PHE A 809 37.76 12.97 -13.96
C PHE A 809 38.04 13.79 -12.68
N ILE A 810 39.07 13.45 -11.91
CA ILE A 810 39.50 14.19 -10.72
C ILE A 810 39.88 15.64 -11.09
N ASN A 811 40.64 15.84 -12.17
CA ASN A 811 40.96 17.18 -12.67
C ASN A 811 39.71 17.97 -13.06
N GLU A 812 38.71 17.33 -13.68
CA GLU A 812 37.43 17.96 -14.01
C GLU A 812 36.63 18.33 -12.75
N LEU A 813 36.59 17.47 -11.73
CA LEU A 813 35.96 17.76 -10.42
C LEU A 813 36.62 18.96 -9.73
N VAL A 814 37.95 19.04 -9.74
CA VAL A 814 38.72 20.19 -9.18
C VAL A 814 38.41 21.48 -9.96
N VAL A 815 38.44 21.45 -11.29
CA VAL A 815 38.14 22.63 -12.13
C VAL A 815 36.69 23.09 -11.98
N ARG A 816 35.73 22.16 -11.89
CA ARG A 816 34.29 22.45 -11.89
C ARG A 816 33.75 22.82 -10.50
N PHE A 817 34.24 22.18 -9.43
CA PHE A 817 33.73 22.36 -8.08
C PHE A 817 34.70 23.12 -7.17
N CYS A 818 35.97 22.70 -7.02
CA CYS A 818 36.94 23.39 -6.15
C CYS A 818 37.17 24.84 -6.59
N HIS A 819 37.33 25.08 -7.90
CA HIS A 819 37.49 26.43 -8.46
C HIS A 819 36.16 27.14 -8.81
N CYS A 820 35.02 26.64 -8.32
CA CYS A 820 33.71 27.21 -8.67
C CYS A 820 33.55 28.66 -8.14
N PRO A 821 33.08 29.62 -8.95
CA PRO A 821 32.84 30.99 -8.48
C PRO A 821 31.74 31.06 -7.40
N LYS A 822 30.74 30.17 -7.46
CA LYS A 822 29.69 30.05 -6.45
C LYS A 822 30.18 29.20 -5.27
N TRP A 823 30.02 29.70 -4.05
CA TRP A 823 30.43 29.00 -2.82
C TRP A 823 29.79 27.62 -2.67
N VAL A 824 28.55 27.43 -3.14
CA VAL A 824 27.83 26.14 -3.15
C VAL A 824 28.61 25.07 -3.92
N GLY A 825 29.27 25.41 -5.03
CA GLY A 825 30.09 24.47 -5.80
C GLY A 825 31.40 24.10 -5.09
N ARG A 826 32.00 25.06 -4.36
CA ARG A 826 33.20 24.78 -3.54
C ARG A 826 32.87 23.96 -2.30
N GLN A 827 31.69 24.18 -1.72
CA GLN A 827 31.14 23.32 -0.68
C GLN A 827 30.83 21.90 -1.21
N ALA A 828 30.31 21.78 -2.45
CA ALA A 828 30.11 20.49 -3.11
C ALA A 828 31.42 19.72 -3.29
N PHE A 829 32.54 20.38 -3.62
CA PHE A 829 33.85 19.73 -3.66
C PHE A 829 34.24 19.12 -2.30
N ALA A 830 34.01 19.83 -1.19
CA ALA A 830 34.28 19.31 0.15
C ALA A 830 33.40 18.07 0.48
N PHE A 831 32.12 18.09 0.09
CA PHE A 831 31.22 16.93 0.23
C PHE A 831 31.64 15.73 -0.64
N ILE A 832 32.06 15.96 -1.89
CA ILE A 832 32.55 14.90 -2.78
C ILE A 832 33.84 14.28 -2.20
N CYS A 833 34.79 15.09 -1.73
CA CYS A 833 35.99 14.59 -1.05
C CYS A 833 35.66 13.82 0.24
N GLN A 834 34.67 14.24 1.01
CA GLN A 834 34.19 13.51 2.18
C GLN A 834 33.63 12.13 1.78
N ALA A 835 32.73 12.08 0.80
CA ALA A 835 32.09 10.84 0.35
C ALA A 835 33.08 9.84 -0.31
N ILE A 836 34.08 10.33 -1.07
CA ILE A 836 35.16 9.50 -1.63
C ILE A 836 35.94 8.78 -0.52
N VAL A 837 36.21 9.48 0.58
CA VAL A 837 36.93 8.93 1.73
C VAL A 837 36.05 7.98 2.53
N GLU A 838 34.80 8.35 2.82
CA GLU A 838 33.86 7.51 3.57
C GLU A 838 33.60 6.17 2.87
N GLY A 839 33.41 6.18 1.54
CA GLY A 839 33.21 4.97 0.74
C GLY A 839 34.48 4.17 0.37
N ASP A 840 35.68 4.59 0.77
CA ASP A 840 36.98 3.97 0.38
C ASP A 840 37.15 3.75 -1.15
N CYS A 841 36.56 4.64 -1.95
CA CYS A 841 36.39 4.51 -3.40
C CYS A 841 37.71 4.48 -4.20
N MET A 842 38.81 4.99 -3.62
CA MET A 842 40.14 5.03 -4.22
C MET A 842 41.23 4.89 -3.14
N PRO A 843 42.45 4.45 -3.48
CA PRO A 843 43.56 4.38 -2.53
C PRO A 843 43.87 5.74 -1.88
N MET A 844 44.13 5.75 -0.56
CA MET A 844 44.32 6.99 0.21
C MET A 844 45.58 7.77 -0.18
N ASP A 845 46.60 7.12 -0.75
CA ASP A 845 47.76 7.79 -1.34
C ASP A 845 47.37 8.61 -2.59
N GLN A 846 46.49 8.07 -3.44
CA GLN A 846 45.96 8.76 -4.61
C GLN A 846 45.07 9.95 -4.20
N PHE A 847 44.26 9.77 -3.14
CA PHE A 847 43.47 10.87 -2.56
C PHE A 847 44.38 11.98 -2.01
N ALA A 848 45.41 11.61 -1.24
CA ALA A 848 46.38 12.54 -0.68
C ALA A 848 47.20 13.28 -1.75
N GLN A 849 47.51 12.62 -2.87
CA GLN A 849 48.25 13.22 -3.98
C GLN A 849 47.41 14.18 -4.83
N HIS A 850 46.12 13.88 -5.06
CA HIS A 850 45.33 14.55 -6.10
C HIS A 850 44.13 15.37 -5.61
N LEU A 851 43.51 15.03 -4.48
CA LEU A 851 42.30 15.69 -3.97
C LEU A 851 42.56 16.47 -2.67
N LEU A 852 43.39 15.94 -1.77
CA LEU A 852 43.68 16.57 -0.48
C LEU A 852 44.26 18.01 -0.61
N PRO A 853 45.22 18.33 -1.50
CA PRO A 853 45.74 19.69 -1.60
C PRO A 853 44.67 20.70 -2.02
N CYS A 854 43.73 20.29 -2.88
CA CYS A 854 42.58 21.09 -3.27
C CYS A 854 41.60 21.27 -2.10
N LEU A 855 41.33 20.21 -1.32
CA LEU A 855 40.48 20.28 -0.13
C LEU A 855 41.07 21.21 0.94
N LEU A 856 42.38 21.11 1.19
CA LEU A 856 43.09 21.98 2.13
C LEU A 856 43.07 23.44 1.66
N SER A 857 43.15 23.73 0.36
CA SER A 857 43.06 25.11 -0.14
C SER A 857 41.74 25.82 0.21
N LEU A 858 40.67 25.05 0.46
CA LEU A 858 39.37 25.57 0.90
C LEU A 858 39.29 25.84 2.41
N SER A 859 40.32 25.51 3.21
CA SER A 859 40.41 25.92 4.63
C SER A 859 40.35 27.45 4.77
N SER A 860 40.88 28.18 3.77
CA SER A 860 40.96 29.64 3.73
C SER A 860 39.85 30.30 2.89
N ASP A 861 38.78 29.58 2.55
CA ASP A 861 37.68 30.13 1.74
C ASP A 861 37.03 31.36 2.41
N PRO A 862 36.72 32.46 1.68
CA PRO A 862 36.06 33.61 2.26
C PRO A 862 34.70 33.29 2.92
N VAL A 863 33.99 32.25 2.49
CA VAL A 863 32.64 31.90 2.98
C VAL A 863 32.71 30.85 4.10
N PRO A 864 32.22 31.15 5.33
CA PRO A 864 32.25 30.21 6.46
C PRO A 864 31.61 28.86 6.16
N ASN A 865 30.50 28.82 5.41
CA ASN A 865 29.80 27.58 5.04
C ASN A 865 30.69 26.58 4.26
N VAL A 866 31.71 27.05 3.55
CA VAL A 866 32.71 26.19 2.90
C VAL A 866 33.69 25.67 3.94
N ARG A 867 34.28 26.57 4.74
CA ARG A 867 35.23 26.24 5.82
C ARG A 867 34.66 25.27 6.87
N VAL A 868 33.38 25.39 7.21
CA VAL A 868 32.62 24.45 8.07
C VAL A 868 32.63 23.03 7.49
N ARG A 869 32.40 22.89 6.17
CA ARG A 869 32.36 21.56 5.52
C ARG A 869 33.74 20.98 5.28
N VAL A 870 34.77 21.82 5.07
CA VAL A 870 36.18 21.38 5.13
C VAL A 870 36.53 20.88 6.53
N ALA A 871 36.20 21.62 7.59
CA ALA A 871 36.43 21.20 8.97
C ALA A 871 35.76 19.85 9.29
N LYS A 872 34.49 19.68 8.88
CA LYS A 872 33.76 18.39 8.97
C LYS A 872 34.48 17.26 8.22
N ALA A 873 34.70 17.41 6.92
CA ALA A 873 35.35 16.37 6.10
C ALA A 873 36.73 15.97 6.65
N LEU A 874 37.51 16.93 7.15
CA LEU A 874 38.81 16.67 7.74
C LEU A 874 38.72 15.93 9.09
N ARG A 875 37.86 16.35 10.03
CA ARG A 875 37.76 15.75 11.38
C ARG A 875 36.93 14.48 11.45
N GLN A 876 35.87 14.35 10.65
CA GLN A 876 34.94 13.22 10.70
C GLN A 876 35.40 12.05 9.81
N SER A 877 36.17 12.33 8.74
CA SER A 877 36.36 11.36 7.64
C SER A 877 37.83 11.18 7.27
N VAL A 878 38.55 12.24 6.88
CA VAL A 878 39.96 12.15 6.45
C VAL A 878 40.86 11.70 7.59
N LEU A 879 40.81 12.39 8.74
CA LEU A 879 41.60 12.02 9.91
C LEU A 879 41.20 10.67 10.51
N GLU A 880 40.03 10.13 10.20
CA GLU A 880 39.65 8.83 10.76
C GLU A 880 40.40 7.64 10.11
N LYS A 881 40.86 7.79 8.86
CA LYS A 881 41.56 6.72 8.13
C LYS A 881 42.98 6.48 8.67
N PRO A 882 43.43 5.22 8.83
CA PRO A 882 44.76 4.89 9.36
C PRO A 882 45.93 5.56 8.64
N TYR A 883 45.85 5.70 7.31
CA TYR A 883 46.87 6.30 6.46
C TYR A 883 47.28 7.73 6.91
N PHE A 884 46.36 8.50 7.47
CA PHE A 884 46.64 9.85 7.98
C PHE A 884 46.96 9.87 9.49
N LYS A 885 46.56 8.84 10.25
CA LYS A 885 46.82 8.68 11.69
C LYS A 885 48.23 8.15 12.02
N GLU A 886 48.91 7.47 11.11
CA GLU A 886 50.22 6.87 11.41
C GLU A 886 51.35 7.91 11.60
N PRO A 887 52.13 7.87 12.71
CA PRO A 887 53.24 8.79 12.95
C PRO A 887 54.36 8.65 11.92
N GLY A 888 54.34 9.52 10.91
CA GLY A 888 55.24 9.48 9.75
C GLY A 888 54.55 9.61 8.39
N SER A 889 53.22 9.72 8.33
CA SER A 889 52.54 10.10 7.09
C SER A 889 52.97 11.51 6.65
N ALA A 890 53.27 11.70 5.37
CA ALA A 890 53.81 12.97 4.84
C ALA A 890 52.83 14.15 4.92
N TYR A 891 51.55 13.86 5.19
CA TYR A 891 50.45 14.81 5.20
C TYR A 891 49.90 15.11 6.61
N SER A 892 50.40 14.42 7.65
CA SER A 892 49.92 14.62 9.03
C SER A 892 50.15 16.05 9.53
N ASP A 893 51.29 16.65 9.18
CA ASP A 893 51.63 18.01 9.60
C ASP A 893 50.75 19.04 8.87
N GLU A 894 50.55 18.88 7.55
CA GLU A 894 49.68 19.74 6.73
C GLU A 894 48.20 19.69 7.20
N LEU A 895 47.71 18.51 7.57
CA LEU A 895 46.36 18.29 8.09
C LEU A 895 46.14 18.97 9.44
N GLU A 896 47.05 18.80 10.39
CA GLU A 896 46.91 19.41 11.72
C GLU A 896 47.19 20.92 11.70
N GLU A 897 48.04 21.43 10.79
CA GLU A 897 48.21 22.87 10.54
C GLU A 897 46.90 23.51 10.08
N ALA A 898 46.29 23.00 9.00
CA ALA A 898 45.01 23.50 8.49
C ALA A 898 43.88 23.40 9.52
N LEU A 899 43.88 22.38 10.37
CA LEU A 899 42.89 22.24 11.45
C LEU A 899 43.19 23.15 12.64
N CYS A 900 44.45 23.51 12.90
CA CYS A 900 44.80 24.56 13.87
C CYS A 900 44.34 25.95 13.38
N GLU A 901 44.41 26.24 12.08
CA GLU A 901 43.81 27.46 11.51
C GLU A 901 42.29 27.48 11.70
N LEU A 902 41.58 26.39 11.34
CA LEU A 902 40.12 26.30 11.46
C LEU A 902 39.63 26.34 12.91
N ARG A 903 40.41 25.84 13.88
CA ARG A 903 40.16 26.00 15.33
C ARG A 903 40.34 27.43 15.84
N MET A 904 41.03 28.28 15.09
CA MET A 904 41.28 29.70 15.40
C MET A 904 40.50 30.65 14.49
N ASP A 905 39.52 30.14 13.73
CA ASP A 905 38.69 30.93 12.82
C ASP A 905 37.92 32.06 13.54
N LYS A 906 37.58 33.11 12.79
CA LYS A 906 36.75 34.23 13.28
C LYS A 906 35.31 33.79 13.53
N ASP A 907 34.83 32.88 12.70
CA ASP A 907 33.50 32.29 12.77
C ASP A 907 33.35 31.40 14.02
N ARG A 908 32.11 31.17 14.48
CA ARG A 908 31.84 30.29 15.64
C ARG A 908 31.77 28.82 15.23
N ASP A 909 31.13 28.55 14.10
CA ASP A 909 30.69 27.20 13.74
C ASP A 909 31.83 26.46 13.04
N VAL A 910 32.69 27.18 12.31
CA VAL A 910 33.97 26.65 11.81
C VAL A 910 34.82 26.13 12.98
N ARG A 911 34.99 26.93 14.04
CA ARG A 911 35.75 26.52 15.24
C ARG A 911 35.11 25.35 15.98
N PHE A 912 33.78 25.31 16.06
CA PHE A 912 33.06 24.19 16.66
C PHE A 912 33.35 22.90 15.90
N PHE A 913 33.07 22.84 14.60
CA PHE A 913 33.28 21.62 13.80
C PHE A 913 34.76 21.24 13.58
N ALA A 914 35.71 22.17 13.76
CA ALA A 914 37.15 21.87 13.79
C ALA A 914 37.65 21.32 15.15
N THR A 915 36.82 21.38 16.20
CA THR A 915 37.15 20.97 17.58
C THR A 915 36.37 19.76 18.07
N VAL A 916 35.16 19.50 17.56
CA VAL A 916 34.35 18.32 17.90
C VAL A 916 35.09 17.03 17.54
N GLU A 917 35.26 16.14 18.52
CA GLU A 917 35.69 14.76 18.29
C GLU A 917 34.48 13.88 17.91
N PRO A 918 34.64 12.86 17.03
CA PRO A 918 33.51 12.05 16.55
C PRO A 918 32.69 11.28 17.61
N ASN A 919 33.18 11.17 18.85
CA ASN A 919 32.67 10.24 19.87
C ASN A 919 32.24 10.90 21.21
N GLN A 920 31.78 12.16 21.20
CA GLN A 920 31.13 12.77 22.37
C GLN A 920 29.78 13.41 22.05
N ASN A 921 28.71 12.69 22.40
CA ASN A 921 27.32 13.13 22.54
C ASN A 921 26.73 14.03 21.43
N VAL A 922 26.13 13.40 20.43
CA VAL A 922 24.99 13.98 19.69
C VAL A 922 23.75 13.11 19.91
N MET A 923 23.10 13.35 21.04
CA MET A 923 21.63 13.43 21.06
C MET A 923 21.26 14.93 21.02
N ASP A 924 20.04 15.24 20.61
CA ASP A 924 19.45 16.60 20.63
C ASP A 924 20.15 17.70 19.79
N THR A 925 20.73 17.36 18.63
CA THR A 925 20.84 18.33 17.52
C THR A 925 20.40 17.81 16.14
N SER A 926 19.92 16.56 16.03
CA SER A 926 19.42 15.97 14.78
C SER A 926 18.07 16.54 14.29
N GLY A 927 17.45 17.45 15.04
CA GLY A 927 16.11 18.00 14.73
C GLY A 927 16.05 19.02 13.59
N LEU A 928 17.18 19.40 12.98
CA LEU A 928 17.23 20.32 11.83
C LEU A 928 18.28 19.89 10.81
N ILE A 929 17.83 19.56 9.59
CA ILE A 929 18.63 19.27 8.38
C ILE A 929 19.35 17.90 8.37
N GLU A 930 18.83 16.88 9.08
CA GLU A 930 19.06 15.46 8.75
C GLU A 930 17.73 14.71 8.80
N SER A 931 17.33 14.08 7.69
CA SER A 931 16.17 13.19 7.57
C SER A 931 16.64 11.75 7.36
N PRO A 932 16.05 10.75 8.05
CA PRO A 932 16.59 9.39 8.08
C PRO A 932 16.25 8.60 6.81
N LEU A 933 17.23 7.87 6.27
CA LEU A 933 17.11 6.62 5.49
C LEU A 933 18.51 6.19 4.99
N LEU A 934 19.28 5.49 5.83
CA LEU A 934 20.63 4.99 5.48
C LEU A 934 21.17 3.91 6.46
N SER A 935 20.36 2.89 6.76
CA SER A 935 20.80 1.71 7.52
C SER A 935 20.14 0.41 7.06
N GLU A 936 19.87 0.29 5.76
CA GLU A 936 19.49 -0.94 5.06
C GLU A 936 20.18 -0.97 3.68
N TYR A 937 20.11 -2.10 2.97
CA TYR A 937 20.86 -2.40 1.74
C TYR A 937 22.39 -2.53 1.92
N THR A 938 22.80 -3.58 2.63
CA THR A 938 24.00 -4.35 2.25
C THR A 938 23.68 -5.84 2.18
N ARG A 939 23.06 -6.24 1.06
CA ARG A 939 22.96 -7.62 0.60
C ARG A 939 22.89 -7.69 -0.92
#